data_AF-A0A6C0CT72-F1
#
_entry.id   AF-A0A6C0CT72-F1
#
_cell.length_a   1.000
_cell.length_b   1.000
_cell.length_c   1.000
_cell.angle_alpha   90.00
_cell.angle_beta   90.00
_cell.angle_gamma   90.00
#
_symmetry.space_group_name_H-M   'P 1'
#
loop_
_entity.id
_entity.type
_entity.pdbx_description
1 polymer ?
#
loop_
_entity_poly.entity_id
_entity_poly.type
_entity_poly.pdbx_seq_one_letter_code
_entity_poly.pdbx_strand_id
1 'polypeptide(L)'
;MCDTLNILEPYTSDYIRIDNWCEIHELALLEHQIALGDIIAQCDANMLIFHGLGSGKTCTSIVMMEVLKRSLVNRDQLEILIVCPASIQKQYVDEFRVCPIQSQNVYTVEIPHLLDMYRHLDRELDREEAVEFRALERTYQNAKVSTLLRHDIRVLSYDKLLQPNTIKELMNNGKQKIIFVDEIQNLISETSEQYKNFETLIHSLSKNRQTGGRLLSRLFVLTATPIVNYPNDLSLILRLLDINNPNIKITRDLFLESYTQNPNALKKMIKSHVSYVSGGHPSAFPFKRIIVREYPMSIEQMEKYRTTFANLIVKYREEHALLQDMDNLNSDKMPPEQRKMMQLCVSSRNVHDINIPELEHFSPKIYHVVNDILNNVYTNEGTVFVFANQIKGCLDILVMALEYYGYRQWTADAPEDGKNFFLWTGETDKAVADTVRESVFNTRENIHGRRLKIMIGSSTISEGITFKNVSTIHILDTWWNNALIRQVIARCVRFKSHCAVHDPQASTIPTVNIYRHVSVFPPDMIPLSPNKGITSWMSMEEYMIYMSSKKQIANNHFESLLKQTAIDCTAFKNGNLYRLEERLVPIRSKENPFQYYRYYQNPLNSKKYVIKNAEFRLDYTNIDYSPFQKFPIDTVFTEIVIDNDGKTFRPTDTELRVGDSLTETLIGYENIACQNT
;
A
#
# COMPACT_ATOMS: atom_id res chain seq x y z
N MET A 1 26.55 7.69 19.78
CA MET A 1 27.26 6.63 19.02
C MET A 1 26.76 6.48 17.59
N CYS A 2 25.83 7.31 17.09
CA CYS A 2 25.44 7.33 15.68
C CYS A 2 25.77 8.68 15.01
N ASP A 3 26.49 9.57 15.71
CA ASP A 3 26.68 10.98 15.34
C ASP A 3 27.89 11.21 14.41
N THR A 4 28.64 10.15 14.10
CA THR A 4 29.77 10.18 13.15
C THR A 4 29.56 9.09 12.11
N LEU A 5 28.56 9.26 11.25
CA LEU A 5 28.45 8.46 10.03
C LEU A 5 29.44 9.04 9.02
N ASN A 6 30.44 8.25 8.63
CA ASN A 6 31.25 8.57 7.46
C ASN A 6 30.29 8.75 6.27
N ILE A 7 30.45 9.90 5.60
CA ILE A 7 29.52 10.44 4.61
C ILE A 7 29.22 9.37 3.55
N LEU A 8 28.00 8.85 3.56
CA LEU A 8 27.45 8.07 2.45
C LEU A 8 27.48 8.95 1.20
N GLU A 9 27.94 8.41 0.07
CA GLU A 9 27.78 9.12 -1.19
C GLU A 9 26.28 9.31 -1.45
N PRO A 10 25.80 10.56 -1.58
CA PRO A 10 24.40 10.81 -1.84
C PRO A 10 24.04 10.35 -3.25
N TYR A 11 22.79 9.94 -3.44
CA TYR A 11 22.24 9.71 -4.79
C TYR A 11 22.57 10.90 -5.71
N THR A 12 23.04 10.61 -6.92
CA THR A 12 23.38 11.63 -7.91
C THR A 12 22.13 12.39 -8.35
N SER A 13 22.30 13.63 -8.83
CA SER A 13 21.20 14.44 -9.36
C SER A 13 20.50 13.82 -10.59
N ASP A 14 21.14 12.85 -11.23
CA ASP A 14 20.63 12.17 -12.42
C ASP A 14 19.71 10.99 -12.07
N TYR A 15 19.64 10.58 -10.79
CA TYR A 15 18.82 9.46 -10.35
C TYR A 15 17.34 9.57 -10.77
N ILE A 16 16.81 10.79 -10.84
CA ILE A 16 15.42 11.06 -11.25
C ILE A 16 15.13 10.73 -12.73
N ARG A 17 16.15 10.65 -13.60
CA ARG A 17 16.01 10.49 -15.06
C ARG A 17 16.21 9.06 -15.54
N ILE A 18 16.12 8.07 -14.65
CA ILE A 18 16.27 6.65 -15.02
C ILE A 18 14.93 6.11 -15.53
N ASP A 19 14.83 5.86 -16.84
CA ASP A 19 13.60 5.33 -17.47
C ASP A 19 13.70 3.85 -17.89
N ASN A 20 14.90 3.26 -17.96
CA ASN A 20 15.11 1.87 -18.39
C ASN A 20 15.00 0.83 -17.26
N TRP A 21 14.21 1.10 -16.21
CA TRP A 21 14.11 0.21 -15.04
C TRP A 21 13.70 -1.23 -15.37
N CYS A 22 12.94 -1.43 -16.44
CA CYS A 22 12.56 -2.77 -16.88
C CYS A 22 13.73 -3.59 -17.46
N GLU A 23 14.82 -2.93 -17.87
CA GLU A 23 16.04 -3.55 -18.40
C GLU A 23 17.14 -3.69 -17.33
N ILE A 24 17.07 -2.96 -16.22
CA ILE A 24 18.03 -3.08 -15.12
C ILE A 24 17.85 -4.44 -14.42
N HIS A 25 18.85 -5.30 -14.46
CA HIS A 25 18.78 -6.64 -13.87
C HIS A 25 18.76 -6.61 -12.34
N GLU A 26 18.00 -7.52 -11.70
CA GLU A 26 17.83 -7.64 -10.24
C GLU A 26 19.10 -8.11 -9.48
N LEU A 27 20.27 -8.12 -10.13
CA LEU A 27 21.49 -8.67 -9.57
C LEU A 27 22.28 -7.70 -8.69
N ALA A 28 21.84 -6.45 -8.58
CA ALA A 28 22.48 -5.45 -7.72
C ALA A 28 21.55 -5.02 -6.58
N LEU A 29 22.13 -4.85 -5.39
CA LEU A 29 21.46 -4.18 -4.28
C LEU A 29 21.26 -2.70 -4.63
N LEU A 30 20.16 -2.12 -4.15
CA LEU A 30 19.92 -0.69 -4.29
C LEU A 30 20.84 0.09 -3.33
N GLU A 31 21.22 1.31 -3.71
CA GLU A 31 22.16 2.13 -2.92
C GLU A 31 21.74 2.30 -1.46
N HIS A 32 20.44 2.54 -1.21
CA HIS A 32 19.94 2.68 0.17
C HIS A 32 20.00 1.38 0.98
N GLN A 33 19.97 0.21 0.34
CA GLN A 33 20.07 -1.09 1.02
C GLN A 33 21.50 -1.31 1.53
N ILE A 34 22.49 -0.96 0.70
CA ILE A 34 23.92 -1.02 1.06
C ILE A 34 24.20 0.00 2.17
N ALA A 35 23.82 1.26 1.94
CA ALA A 35 24.05 2.35 2.86
C ALA A 35 23.43 2.11 4.25
N LEU A 36 22.21 1.56 4.32
CA LEU A 36 21.60 1.22 5.60
C LEU A 36 22.35 0.08 6.30
N GLY A 37 22.88 -0.90 5.54
CA GLY A 37 23.79 -1.91 6.06
C GLY A 37 25.02 -1.30 6.75
N ASP A 38 25.66 -0.31 6.10
CA ASP A 38 26.81 0.39 6.66
C ASP A 38 26.45 1.23 7.90
N ILE A 39 25.28 1.88 7.89
CA ILE A 39 24.77 2.66 9.04
C ILE A 39 24.63 1.77 10.27
N ILE A 40 23.96 0.62 10.16
CA ILE A 40 23.71 -0.25 11.32
C ILE A 40 24.96 -0.98 11.82
N ALA A 41 26.00 -1.11 10.98
CA ALA A 41 27.30 -1.61 11.41
C ALA A 41 27.98 -0.64 12.39
N GLN A 42 27.68 0.65 12.26
CA GLN A 42 28.28 1.73 13.06
C GLN A 42 27.34 2.27 14.15
N CYS A 43 26.03 2.10 14.00
CA CYS A 43 25.03 2.68 14.88
C CYS A 43 24.40 1.63 15.82
N ASP A 44 24.54 1.89 17.13
CA ASP A 44 24.03 1.00 18.19
C ASP A 44 22.55 1.23 18.56
N ALA A 45 21.68 1.50 17.59
CA ALA A 45 20.27 1.87 17.83
C ALA A 45 19.26 0.80 17.40
N ASN A 46 18.15 0.70 18.14
CA ASN A 46 16.94 0.08 17.61
C ASN A 46 16.36 1.02 16.53
N MET A 47 15.80 0.49 15.45
CA MET A 47 15.42 1.34 14.31
C MET A 47 14.08 0.95 13.68
N LEU A 48 13.27 1.95 13.38
CA LEU A 48 12.17 1.91 12.44
C LEU A 48 12.72 2.11 11.03
N ILE A 49 12.53 1.10 10.20
CA ILE A 49 12.83 1.15 8.77
C ILE A 49 11.55 1.58 8.05
N PHE A 50 11.35 2.91 7.97
CA PHE A 50 10.22 3.52 7.28
C PHE A 50 10.50 3.59 5.78
N HIS A 51 10.41 2.45 5.13
CA HIS A 51 10.71 2.30 3.71
C HIS A 51 9.42 2.02 2.94
N GLY A 52 9.10 2.87 1.97
CA GLY A 52 7.87 2.81 1.19
C GLY A 52 7.73 1.55 0.35
N LEU A 53 6.62 1.44 -0.36
CA LEU A 53 6.32 0.23 -1.17
C LEU A 53 7.29 0.11 -2.34
N GLY A 54 7.74 -1.12 -2.61
CA GLY A 54 8.68 -1.44 -3.69
C GLY A 54 10.12 -0.92 -3.53
N SER A 55 10.48 -0.38 -2.36
CA SER A 55 11.88 -0.06 -1.99
C SER A 55 12.75 -1.31 -1.75
N GLY A 56 12.14 -2.49 -1.58
CA GLY A 56 12.88 -3.70 -1.25
C GLY A 56 13.13 -3.91 0.24
N LYS A 57 12.30 -3.34 1.13
CA LYS A 57 12.30 -3.57 2.61
C LYS A 57 12.78 -4.96 3.06
N THR A 58 12.20 -6.01 2.50
CA THR A 58 12.53 -7.39 2.86
C THR A 58 13.99 -7.71 2.53
N CYS A 59 14.45 -7.38 1.32
CA CYS A 59 15.86 -7.50 0.94
C CYS A 59 16.76 -6.59 1.79
N THR A 60 16.33 -5.35 2.10
CA THR A 60 17.01 -4.46 3.04
C THR A 60 17.25 -5.15 4.39
N SER A 61 16.22 -5.75 4.99
CA SER A 61 16.38 -6.49 6.24
C SER A 61 17.32 -7.69 6.13
N ILE A 62 17.36 -8.39 4.99
CA ILE A 62 18.30 -9.50 4.81
C ILE A 62 19.75 -8.98 4.70
N VAL A 63 19.98 -7.87 3.99
CA VAL A 63 21.29 -7.19 3.95
C VAL A 63 21.72 -6.80 5.36
N MET A 64 20.81 -6.21 6.13
CA MET A 64 21.07 -5.83 7.52
C MET A 64 21.45 -7.04 8.40
N MET A 65 20.73 -8.16 8.27
CA MET A 65 21.05 -9.40 8.98
C MET A 65 22.45 -9.89 8.65
N GLU A 66 22.82 -9.91 7.36
CA GLU A 66 24.13 -10.37 6.91
C GLU A 66 25.26 -9.48 7.46
N VAL A 67 25.08 -8.16 7.44
CA VAL A 67 26.07 -7.22 7.99
C VAL A 67 26.22 -7.43 9.50
N LEU A 68 25.13 -7.50 10.26
CA LEU A 68 25.18 -7.70 11.71
C LEU A 68 25.80 -9.06 12.09
N LYS A 69 25.47 -10.11 11.34
CA LYS A 69 26.08 -11.44 11.53
C LYS A 69 27.59 -11.40 11.30
N ARG A 70 28.09 -10.56 10.38
CA ARG A 70 29.52 -10.40 10.14
C ARG A 70 30.23 -9.60 11.21
N SER A 71 29.60 -8.53 11.70
CA SER A 71 30.19 -7.60 12.67
C SER A 71 30.25 -8.14 14.10
N LEU A 72 29.52 -9.21 14.43
CA LEU A 72 29.48 -9.78 15.78
C LEU A 72 30.50 -10.91 15.98
N VAL A 73 31.35 -10.76 17.02
CA VAL A 73 32.49 -11.63 17.34
C VAL A 73 32.05 -13.06 17.73
N ASN A 74 30.85 -13.25 18.29
CA ASN A 74 30.35 -14.53 18.81
C ASN A 74 29.07 -15.00 18.09
N ARG A 75 29.19 -15.42 16.82
CA ARG A 75 28.03 -15.83 15.99
C ARG A 75 27.21 -16.99 16.60
N ASP A 76 27.86 -17.92 17.29
CA ASP A 76 27.17 -19.08 17.89
C ASP A 76 26.27 -18.73 19.08
N GLN A 77 26.48 -17.55 19.68
CA GLN A 77 25.66 -17.00 20.77
C GLN A 77 24.53 -16.10 20.27
N LEU A 78 24.38 -15.92 18.96
CA LEU A 78 23.34 -15.08 18.35
C LEU A 78 22.16 -15.92 17.86
N GLU A 79 20.97 -15.36 17.97
CA GLU A 79 19.74 -15.84 17.34
C GLU A 79 19.06 -14.65 16.65
N ILE A 80 18.79 -14.78 15.35
CA ILE A 80 18.06 -13.78 14.56
C ILE A 80 16.62 -14.26 14.42
N LEU A 81 15.68 -13.43 14.88
CA LEU A 81 14.26 -13.69 14.79
C LEU A 81 13.65 -12.77 13.74
N ILE A 82 12.99 -13.36 12.75
CA ILE A 82 12.20 -12.67 11.74
C ILE A 82 10.74 -12.91 12.08
N VAL A 83 10.03 -11.83 12.36
CA VAL A 83 8.65 -11.86 12.82
C VAL A 83 7.79 -11.15 11.78
N CYS A 84 6.86 -11.86 11.16
CA CYS A 84 6.02 -11.30 10.11
C CYS A 84 4.64 -11.97 10.07
N PRO A 85 3.63 -11.37 9.40
CA PRO A 85 2.34 -12.01 9.20
C PRO A 85 2.48 -13.40 8.56
N ALA A 86 1.65 -14.36 8.99
CA ALA A 86 1.68 -15.73 8.46
C ALA A 86 1.47 -15.78 6.94
N SER A 87 0.71 -14.83 6.40
CA SER A 87 0.44 -14.63 4.96
C SER A 87 1.72 -14.41 4.14
N ILE A 88 2.73 -13.73 4.70
CA ILE A 88 3.94 -13.29 3.97
C ILE A 88 5.21 -14.08 4.33
N GLN A 89 5.16 -15.01 5.29
CA GLN A 89 6.33 -15.81 5.68
C GLN A 89 6.99 -16.52 4.51
N LYS A 90 6.19 -17.16 3.65
CA LYS A 90 6.70 -17.84 2.45
C LYS A 90 7.38 -16.83 1.52
N GLN A 91 6.74 -15.69 1.26
CA GLN A 91 7.32 -14.62 0.43
C GLN A 91 8.65 -14.11 1.02
N TYR A 92 8.72 -13.94 2.34
CA TYR A 92 9.94 -13.51 3.02
C TYR A 92 11.07 -14.55 2.87
N VAL A 93 10.76 -15.84 3.02
CA VAL A 93 11.72 -16.94 2.79
C VAL A 93 12.17 -17.00 1.33
N ASP A 94 11.24 -16.83 0.39
CA ASP A 94 11.56 -16.77 -1.04
C ASP A 94 12.47 -15.57 -1.37
N GLU A 95 12.37 -14.46 -0.62
CA GLU A 95 13.24 -13.30 -0.79
C GLU A 95 14.73 -13.62 -0.52
N PHE A 96 15.04 -14.56 0.38
CA PHE A 96 16.43 -15.02 0.59
C PHE A 96 17.03 -15.66 -0.68
N ARG A 97 16.20 -16.19 -1.59
CA ARG A 97 16.67 -16.73 -2.88
C ARG A 97 17.05 -15.61 -3.82
N VAL A 98 16.19 -14.60 -3.94
CA VAL A 98 16.28 -13.57 -4.99
C VAL A 98 17.11 -12.35 -4.59
N CYS A 99 17.08 -11.93 -3.32
CA CYS A 99 17.81 -10.74 -2.84
C CYS A 99 19.32 -10.90 -3.11
N PRO A 100 19.98 -10.02 -3.89
CA PRO A 100 21.32 -10.24 -4.43
C PRO A 100 22.44 -10.04 -3.39
N ILE A 101 22.43 -10.88 -2.35
CA ILE A 101 23.44 -10.89 -1.28
C ILE A 101 24.69 -11.58 -1.80
N GLN A 102 25.81 -10.88 -1.76
CA GLN A 102 27.10 -11.40 -2.19
C GLN A 102 27.80 -12.10 -1.01
N SER A 103 27.83 -13.43 -1.04
CA SER A 103 28.51 -14.24 -0.03
C SER A 103 30.00 -14.34 -0.36
N GLN A 104 30.84 -13.99 0.62
CA GLN A 104 32.30 -14.22 0.73
C GLN A 104 33.23 -13.03 0.41
N ASN A 105 32.83 -12.09 -0.43
CA ASN A 105 33.33 -10.71 -0.50
C ASN A 105 32.21 -9.92 -1.18
N VAL A 106 31.93 -8.68 -0.79
CA VAL A 106 30.80 -7.88 -1.35
C VAL A 106 30.96 -7.58 -2.85
N TYR A 107 31.98 -8.12 -3.54
CA TYR A 107 32.34 -7.73 -4.91
C TYR A 107 32.79 -8.84 -5.87
N THR A 108 32.64 -10.14 -5.58
CA THR A 108 32.97 -11.16 -6.61
C THR A 108 32.22 -12.47 -6.42
N VAL A 109 31.34 -12.81 -7.36
CA VAL A 109 31.08 -14.20 -7.81
C VAL A 109 30.73 -14.14 -9.31
N GLU A 110 31.25 -15.07 -10.10
CA GLU A 110 31.16 -15.16 -11.57
C GLU A 110 29.81 -15.74 -12.08
N ILE A 111 28.99 -16.29 -11.19
CA ILE A 111 27.71 -16.98 -11.50
C ILE A 111 26.55 -16.04 -11.92
N PRO A 112 26.39 -14.84 -11.32
CA PRO A 112 25.33 -13.90 -11.73
C PRO A 112 25.49 -13.48 -13.19
N HIS A 113 26.72 -13.37 -13.71
CA HIS A 113 26.99 -13.00 -15.10
C HIS A 113 26.50 -14.07 -16.10
N LEU A 114 26.68 -15.36 -15.76
CA LEU A 114 26.12 -16.47 -16.54
C LEU A 114 24.59 -16.47 -16.51
N LEU A 115 23.95 -16.28 -15.35
CA LEU A 115 22.49 -16.19 -15.25
C LEU A 115 21.92 -14.97 -16.00
N ASP A 116 22.61 -13.83 -15.99
CA ASP A 116 22.21 -12.66 -16.77
C ASP A 116 22.36 -12.89 -18.27
N MET A 117 23.48 -13.47 -18.71
CA MET A 117 23.66 -13.87 -20.11
C MET A 117 22.53 -14.79 -20.59
N TYR A 118 22.17 -15.81 -19.80
CA TYR A 118 21.08 -16.72 -20.14
C TYR A 118 19.69 -16.07 -20.08
N ARG A 119 19.45 -15.13 -19.15
CA ARG A 119 18.18 -14.36 -19.11
C ARG A 119 18.03 -13.43 -20.32
N HIS A 120 19.12 -12.92 -20.89
CA HIS A 120 19.08 -12.19 -22.16
C HIS A 120 18.70 -13.10 -23.34
N LEU A 121 19.07 -14.39 -23.29
CA LEU A 121 18.73 -15.41 -24.28
C LEU A 121 17.32 -15.99 -24.12
N ASP A 122 16.57 -15.66 -23.06
CA ASP A 122 15.23 -16.22 -22.75
C ASP A 122 14.17 -15.97 -23.84
N ARG A 123 14.45 -15.12 -24.84
CA ARG A 123 13.60 -14.93 -26.02
C ARG A 123 13.87 -15.94 -27.15
N GLU A 124 15.00 -16.62 -27.13
CA GLU A 124 15.48 -17.54 -28.17
C GLU A 124 15.66 -18.99 -27.70
N LEU A 125 15.57 -19.24 -26.38
CA LEU A 125 15.70 -20.60 -25.82
C LEU A 125 14.52 -21.49 -26.23
N ASP A 126 14.82 -22.73 -26.60
CA ASP A 126 13.79 -23.75 -26.76
C ASP A 126 13.25 -24.24 -25.40
N ARG A 127 12.19 -25.08 -25.44
CA ARG A 127 11.54 -25.57 -24.21
C ARG A 127 12.45 -26.43 -23.34
N GLU A 128 13.43 -27.15 -23.90
CA GLU A 128 14.31 -28.03 -23.13
C GLU A 128 15.41 -27.22 -22.44
N GLU A 129 16.05 -26.30 -23.16
CA GLU A 129 17.09 -25.42 -22.60
C GLU A 129 16.54 -24.53 -21.47
N ALA A 130 15.31 -24.01 -21.64
CA ALA A 130 14.63 -23.24 -20.60
C ALA A 130 14.33 -24.06 -19.33
N VAL A 131 14.10 -25.37 -19.46
CA VAL A 131 13.84 -26.27 -18.32
C VAL A 131 15.15 -26.54 -17.56
N GLU A 132 16.23 -26.83 -18.27
CA GLU A 132 17.55 -27.03 -17.66
C GLU A 132 18.05 -25.77 -16.95
N PHE A 133 17.92 -24.61 -17.58
CA PHE A 133 18.28 -23.32 -16.99
C PHE A 133 17.53 -23.07 -15.68
N ARG A 134 16.22 -23.27 -15.67
CA ARG A 134 15.39 -23.15 -14.45
C ARG A 134 15.81 -24.13 -13.36
N ALA A 135 16.25 -25.33 -13.71
CA ALA A 135 16.75 -26.32 -12.75
C ALA A 135 18.08 -25.87 -12.11
N LEU A 136 18.99 -25.31 -12.91
CA LEU A 136 20.27 -24.76 -12.44
C LEU A 136 20.04 -23.55 -11.53
N GLU A 137 19.19 -22.61 -11.94
CA GLU A 137 18.82 -21.43 -11.16
C GLU A 137 18.21 -21.83 -9.81
N ARG A 138 17.28 -22.78 -9.79
CA ARG A 138 16.70 -23.33 -8.55
C ARG A 138 17.76 -23.96 -7.64
N THR A 139 18.71 -24.69 -8.22
CA THR A 139 19.78 -25.35 -7.45
C THR A 139 20.66 -24.31 -6.76
N TYR A 140 21.09 -23.26 -7.48
CA TYR A 140 21.85 -22.14 -6.92
C TYR A 140 21.07 -21.40 -5.83
N GLN A 141 19.80 -21.07 -6.09
CA GLN A 141 18.92 -20.41 -5.13
C GLN A 141 18.72 -21.24 -3.85
N ASN A 142 18.56 -22.56 -3.98
CA ASN A 142 18.41 -23.46 -2.84
C ASN A 142 19.70 -23.55 -2.01
N ALA A 143 20.86 -23.62 -2.66
CA ALA A 143 22.16 -23.60 -1.97
C ALA A 143 22.36 -22.28 -1.19
N LYS A 144 22.01 -21.14 -1.79
CA LYS A 144 22.05 -19.82 -1.15
C LYS A 144 21.14 -19.73 0.08
N VAL A 145 19.90 -20.22 -0.03
CA VAL A 145 18.96 -20.27 1.12
C VAL A 145 19.52 -21.12 2.25
N SER A 146 20.03 -22.32 1.94
CA SER A 146 20.61 -23.20 2.97
C SER A 146 21.83 -22.58 3.67
N THR A 147 22.57 -21.71 2.97
CA THR A 147 23.73 -21.00 3.50
C THR A 147 23.34 -19.79 4.36
N LEU A 148 22.29 -19.06 3.98
CA LEU A 148 21.79 -17.89 4.70
C LEU A 148 20.96 -18.29 5.93
N LEU A 149 20.09 -19.30 5.80
CA LEU A 149 19.25 -19.86 6.87
C LEU A 149 19.99 -20.92 7.72
N ARG A 150 21.23 -20.65 8.14
CA ARG A 150 21.87 -21.47 9.19
C ARG A 150 20.97 -21.53 10.45
N HIS A 151 21.24 -22.49 11.34
CA HIS A 151 20.46 -22.82 12.54
C HIS A 151 20.16 -21.64 13.50
N ASP A 152 20.71 -20.45 13.24
CA ASP A 152 20.57 -19.22 14.01
C ASP A 152 19.46 -18.27 13.53
N ILE A 153 18.84 -18.48 12.35
CA ILE A 153 17.72 -17.66 11.86
C ILE A 153 16.38 -18.40 12.01
N ARG A 154 15.40 -17.77 12.64
CA ARG A 154 14.02 -18.29 12.77
C ARG A 154 13.01 -17.31 12.19
N VAL A 155 12.16 -17.80 11.28
CA VAL A 155 11.01 -17.06 10.77
C VAL A 155 9.77 -17.51 11.55
N LEU A 156 9.11 -16.58 12.24
CA LEU A 156 7.97 -16.82 13.12
C LEU A 156 6.82 -15.87 12.79
N SER A 157 5.59 -16.30 13.07
CA SER A 157 4.44 -15.40 13.01
C SER A 157 4.33 -14.66 14.35
N TYR A 158 3.61 -13.55 14.39
CA TYR A 158 3.33 -12.85 15.65
C TYR A 158 2.74 -13.81 16.70
N ASP A 159 1.73 -14.59 16.31
CA ASP A 159 1.09 -15.57 17.20
C ASP A 159 2.07 -16.64 17.67
N LYS A 160 2.92 -17.17 16.77
CA LYS A 160 3.88 -18.20 17.13
C LYS A 160 4.94 -17.69 18.09
N LEU A 161 5.41 -16.46 17.89
CA LEU A 161 6.38 -15.80 18.76
C LEU A 161 5.83 -15.61 20.17
N LEU A 162 4.57 -15.18 20.27
CA LEU A 162 3.92 -14.83 21.54
C LEU A 162 3.36 -16.04 22.30
N GLN A 163 3.49 -17.26 21.76
CA GLN A 163 3.13 -18.48 22.49
C GLN A 163 4.02 -18.63 23.75
N PRO A 164 3.44 -19.00 24.91
CA PRO A 164 4.20 -19.14 26.17
C PRO A 164 5.41 -20.07 26.08
N ASN A 165 5.30 -21.16 25.30
CA ASN A 165 6.41 -22.10 25.11
C ASN A 165 7.56 -21.48 24.32
N THR A 166 7.25 -20.75 23.24
CA THR A 166 8.24 -20.03 22.45
C THR A 166 8.94 -18.96 23.29
N ILE A 167 8.18 -18.17 24.07
CA ILE A 167 8.76 -17.15 24.96
C ILE A 167 9.70 -17.80 25.98
N LYS A 168 9.29 -18.89 26.64
CA LYS A 168 10.14 -19.62 27.59
C LYS A 168 11.43 -20.13 26.93
N GLU A 169 11.31 -20.69 25.73
CA GLU A 169 12.46 -21.14 24.94
C GLU A 169 13.45 -19.99 24.66
N LEU A 170 12.94 -18.86 24.18
CA LEU A 170 13.74 -17.67 23.89
C LEU A 170 14.39 -17.10 25.15
N MET A 171 13.72 -17.10 26.30
CA MET A 171 14.31 -16.61 27.55
C MET A 171 15.40 -17.55 28.09
N ASN A 172 15.23 -18.87 27.91
CA ASN A 172 16.10 -19.88 28.54
C ASN A 172 17.33 -20.26 27.72
N ASN A 173 17.32 -20.05 26.40
CA ASN A 173 18.43 -20.48 25.54
C ASN A 173 19.72 -19.63 25.70
N GLY A 174 19.69 -18.54 26.46
CA GLY A 174 20.85 -17.71 26.77
C GLY A 174 21.46 -16.91 25.62
N LYS A 175 21.01 -17.11 24.38
CA LYS A 175 21.52 -16.41 23.19
C LYS A 175 21.18 -14.93 23.20
N GLN A 176 21.98 -14.09 22.57
CA GLN A 176 21.59 -12.73 22.22
C GLN A 176 20.63 -12.76 21.03
N LYS A 177 19.63 -11.88 21.04
CA LYS A 177 18.56 -11.82 20.05
C LYS A 177 18.71 -10.55 19.21
N ILE A 178 18.61 -10.70 17.89
CA ILE A 178 18.29 -9.59 16.99
C ILE A 178 16.91 -9.89 16.41
N ILE A 179 15.98 -8.95 16.56
CA ILE A 179 14.59 -9.14 16.14
C ILE A 179 14.28 -8.19 15.00
N PHE A 180 13.85 -8.74 13.87
CA PHE A 180 13.28 -8.01 12.75
C PHE A 180 11.77 -8.25 12.73
N VAL A 181 10.99 -7.19 12.77
CA VAL A 181 9.53 -7.26 12.70
C VAL A 181 9.07 -6.62 11.41
N ASP A 182 8.65 -7.42 10.43
CA ASP A 182 8.08 -6.91 9.19
C ASP A 182 6.59 -6.57 9.37
N GLU A 183 6.08 -5.61 8.61
CA GLU A 183 4.71 -5.09 8.66
C GLU A 183 4.22 -4.77 10.09
N ILE A 184 5.06 -4.10 10.90
CA ILE A 184 4.78 -3.80 12.32
C ILE A 184 3.41 -3.12 12.55
N GLN A 185 2.87 -2.46 11.52
CA GLN A 185 1.56 -1.83 11.59
C GLN A 185 0.41 -2.81 11.86
N ASN A 186 0.58 -4.09 11.58
CA ASN A 186 -0.39 -5.13 11.89
C ASN A 186 -0.43 -5.48 13.39
N LEU A 187 0.61 -5.09 14.13
CA LEU A 187 0.73 -5.33 15.57
C LEU A 187 0.35 -4.10 16.40
N ILE A 188 0.65 -2.89 15.92
CA ILE A 188 0.47 -1.65 16.70
C ILE A 188 -1.01 -1.25 16.81
N SER A 189 -1.54 -1.34 18.02
CA SER A 189 -2.84 -0.79 18.39
C SER A 189 -2.91 -0.67 19.91
N GLU A 190 -3.45 0.45 20.41
CA GLU A 190 -3.59 0.70 21.86
C GLU A 190 -4.45 -0.35 22.57
N THR A 191 -5.42 -0.91 21.85
CA THR A 191 -6.37 -1.91 22.37
C THR A 191 -5.89 -3.34 22.14
N SER A 192 -4.82 -3.55 21.37
CA SER A 192 -4.30 -4.88 21.03
C SER A 192 -3.61 -5.54 22.22
N GLU A 193 -4.14 -6.68 22.66
CA GLU A 193 -3.48 -7.55 23.63
C GLU A 193 -2.18 -8.12 23.06
N GLN A 194 -2.17 -8.42 21.76
CA GLN A 194 -0.99 -8.92 21.05
C GLN A 194 0.17 -7.91 21.12
N TYR A 195 -0.11 -6.61 20.95
CA TYR A 195 0.88 -5.53 21.14
C TYR A 195 1.44 -5.52 22.57
N LYS A 196 0.56 -5.53 23.58
CA LYS A 196 0.98 -5.50 25.00
C LYS A 196 1.85 -6.70 25.37
N ASN A 197 1.52 -7.88 24.85
CA ASN A 197 2.32 -9.09 25.02
C ASN A 197 3.69 -8.96 24.35
N PHE A 198 3.74 -8.38 23.15
CA PHE A 198 5.00 -8.11 22.46
C PHE A 198 5.86 -7.05 23.18
N GLU A 199 5.27 -5.94 23.64
CA GLU A 199 5.96 -4.93 24.45
C GLU A 199 6.57 -5.57 25.71
N THR A 200 5.80 -6.43 26.39
CA THR A 200 6.26 -7.16 27.58
C THR A 200 7.44 -8.09 27.28
N LEU A 201 7.39 -8.79 26.15
CA LEU A 201 8.49 -9.65 25.68
C LEU A 201 9.75 -8.81 25.42
N ILE A 202 9.64 -7.71 24.66
CA ILE A 202 10.76 -6.81 24.35
C ILE A 202 11.37 -6.23 25.63
N HIS A 203 10.53 -5.80 26.59
CA HIS A 203 10.99 -5.32 27.89
C HIS A 203 11.73 -6.40 28.67
N SER A 204 11.21 -7.62 28.70
CA SER A 204 11.82 -8.77 29.40
C SER A 204 13.18 -9.15 28.80
N LEU A 205 13.28 -9.17 27.47
CA LEU A 205 14.55 -9.42 26.77
C LEU A 205 15.55 -8.27 26.96
N SER A 206 15.05 -7.04 27.16
CA SER A 206 15.88 -5.86 27.44
C SER A 206 16.39 -5.78 28.88
N LYS A 207 15.76 -6.50 29.83
CA LYS A 207 16.10 -6.50 31.26
C LYS A 207 16.27 -7.93 31.80
N ASN A 208 17.28 -8.68 31.36
CA ASN A 208 17.48 -10.02 31.93
C ASN A 208 18.14 -9.94 33.33
N ARG A 209 17.33 -10.15 34.36
CA ARG A 209 17.72 -10.04 35.78
C ARG A 209 18.58 -11.21 36.30
N GLN A 210 18.66 -12.34 35.59
CA GLN A 210 19.34 -13.54 36.12
C GLN A 210 20.86 -13.56 35.87
N THR A 211 21.38 -12.82 34.90
CA THR A 211 22.82 -12.80 34.55
C THR A 211 23.43 -11.39 34.51
N GLY A 212 22.62 -10.34 34.71
CA GLY A 212 23.05 -8.94 34.56
C GLY A 212 23.27 -8.49 33.09
N GLY A 213 23.05 -9.38 32.11
CA GLY A 213 23.19 -9.09 30.68
C GLY A 213 21.86 -8.76 29.98
N ARG A 214 21.93 -8.11 28.81
CA ARG A 214 20.79 -7.83 27.93
C ARG A 214 20.66 -8.96 26.89
N LEU A 215 19.51 -9.63 26.80
CA LEU A 215 19.28 -10.65 25.77
C LEU A 215 18.93 -10.03 24.41
N LEU A 216 18.16 -8.94 24.38
CA LEU A 216 17.87 -8.23 23.14
C LEU A 216 19.04 -7.35 22.74
N SER A 217 19.81 -7.74 21.72
CA SER A 217 20.86 -6.89 21.16
C SER A 217 20.27 -5.72 20.37
N ARG A 218 19.39 -6.02 19.40
CA ARG A 218 18.76 -5.04 18.50
C ARG A 218 17.33 -5.40 18.16
N LEU A 219 16.52 -4.36 17.98
CA LEU A 219 15.17 -4.44 17.41
C LEU A 219 15.09 -3.56 16.15
N PHE A 220 14.66 -4.16 15.05
CA PHE A 220 14.32 -3.48 13.81
C PHE A 220 12.85 -3.73 13.49
N VAL A 221 12.11 -2.66 13.21
CA VAL A 221 10.71 -2.75 12.82
C VAL A 221 10.55 -2.14 11.43
N LEU A 222 9.92 -2.85 10.50
CA LEU A 222 9.80 -2.45 9.10
C LEU A 222 8.34 -2.16 8.78
N THR A 223 8.10 -1.05 8.07
CA THR A 223 6.77 -0.70 7.57
C THR A 223 6.84 0.38 6.50
N ALA A 224 5.90 0.34 5.55
CA ALA A 224 5.66 1.43 4.62
C ALA A 224 4.65 2.47 5.16
N THR A 225 3.97 2.18 6.26
CA THR A 225 2.88 2.98 6.83
C THR A 225 2.96 2.96 8.36
N PRO A 226 3.92 3.69 8.97
CA PRO A 226 4.11 3.71 10.42
C PRO A 226 2.94 4.35 11.18
N ILE A 227 2.06 5.08 10.49
CA ILE A 227 0.84 5.67 11.02
C ILE A 227 -0.33 5.16 10.17
N VAL A 228 -1.17 4.27 10.72
CA VAL A 228 -2.31 3.67 9.99
C VAL A 228 -3.57 4.43 10.28
N ASN A 229 -3.88 4.61 11.57
CA ASN A 229 -5.14 5.16 12.03
C ASN A 229 -4.96 6.58 12.55
N TYR A 230 -4.02 6.76 13.48
CA TYR A 230 -3.85 8.01 14.22
C TYR A 230 -2.39 8.26 14.58
N PRO A 231 -1.99 9.52 14.80
CA PRO A 231 -0.59 9.86 15.07
C PRO A 231 0.09 9.12 16.22
N ASN A 232 -0.68 8.67 17.23
CA ASN A 232 -0.18 7.88 18.35
C ASN A 232 0.26 6.46 17.96
N ASP A 233 -0.05 5.94 16.77
CA ASP A 233 0.56 4.71 16.26
C ASP A 233 2.10 4.82 16.29
N LEU A 234 2.63 6.03 16.05
CA LEU A 234 4.06 6.32 16.18
C LEU A 234 4.56 6.18 17.63
N SER A 235 3.75 6.56 18.63
CA SER A 235 4.17 6.46 20.04
C SER A 235 4.36 5.00 20.46
N LEU A 236 3.51 4.10 19.96
CA LEU A 236 3.61 2.66 20.15
C LEU A 236 4.91 2.12 19.55
N ILE A 237 5.24 2.54 18.32
CA ILE A 237 6.51 2.16 17.70
C ILE A 237 7.70 2.68 18.51
N LEU A 238 7.72 3.98 18.85
CA LEU A 238 8.81 4.58 19.63
C LEU A 238 8.97 3.92 20.99
N ARG A 239 7.86 3.47 21.62
CA ARG A 239 7.89 2.73 22.88
C ARG A 239 8.63 1.41 22.75
N LEU A 240 8.47 0.69 21.64
CA LEU A 240 9.22 -0.54 21.39
C LEU A 240 10.71 -0.26 21.16
N LEU A 241 11.03 0.83 20.45
CA LEU A 241 12.41 1.21 20.14
C LEU A 241 13.17 1.75 21.35
N ASP A 242 12.50 2.47 22.25
CA ASP A 242 13.07 3.06 23.47
C ASP A 242 12.21 2.74 24.71
N ILE A 243 12.20 1.45 25.07
CA ILE A 243 11.31 0.87 26.09
C ILE A 243 11.48 1.46 27.50
N ASN A 244 12.60 2.11 27.78
CA ASN A 244 12.89 2.68 29.10
C ASN A 244 12.56 4.18 29.19
N ASN A 245 12.15 4.82 28.09
CA ASN A 245 11.88 6.24 28.08
C ASN A 245 10.48 6.57 28.63
N PRO A 246 10.39 7.24 29.79
CA PRO A 246 9.11 7.57 30.40
C PRO A 246 8.39 8.74 29.73
N ASN A 247 9.07 9.45 28.81
CA ASN A 247 8.50 10.63 28.16
C ASN A 247 7.60 10.28 26.97
N ILE A 248 7.55 9.01 26.55
CA ILE A 248 6.70 8.55 25.45
C ILE A 248 5.24 8.57 25.89
N LYS A 249 4.45 9.47 25.32
CA LYS A 249 3.00 9.55 25.55
C LYS A 249 2.28 8.59 24.63
N ILE A 250 1.75 7.51 25.20
CA ILE A 250 1.17 6.42 24.42
C ILE A 250 -0.24 6.76 23.92
N THR A 251 -1.09 7.29 24.80
CA THR A 251 -2.50 7.56 24.48
C THR A 251 -2.64 8.69 23.47
N ARG A 252 -3.58 8.55 22.53
CA ARG A 252 -3.95 9.55 21.52
C ARG A 252 -4.00 11.00 22.03
N ASP A 253 -4.79 11.27 23.06
CA ASP A 253 -5.01 12.66 23.53
C ASP A 253 -3.71 13.27 24.06
N LEU A 254 -3.01 12.56 24.96
CA LEU A 254 -1.73 13.02 25.49
C LEU A 254 -0.67 13.19 24.40
N PHE A 255 -0.65 12.32 23.38
CA PHE A 255 0.29 12.41 22.26
C PHE A 255 0.04 13.70 21.45
N LEU A 256 -1.21 13.92 21.05
CA LEU A 256 -1.58 15.09 20.27
C LEU A 256 -1.35 16.39 21.04
N GLU A 257 -1.76 16.45 22.31
CA GLU A 257 -1.52 17.61 23.18
C GLU A 257 -0.02 17.91 23.32
N SER A 258 0.79 16.88 23.58
CA SER A 258 2.22 17.07 23.87
C SER A 258 3.04 17.43 22.63
N TYR A 259 2.83 16.74 21.52
CA TYR A 259 3.76 16.80 20.39
C TYR A 259 3.31 17.70 19.25
N THR A 260 2.02 18.06 19.18
CA THR A 260 1.57 19.09 18.25
C THR A 260 2.09 20.46 18.67
N GLN A 261 2.10 20.74 19.98
CA GLN A 261 2.62 22.00 20.53
C GLN A 261 4.15 22.02 20.67
N ASN A 262 4.78 20.85 20.86
CA ASN A 262 6.22 20.71 21.00
C ASN A 262 6.80 19.64 20.07
N PRO A 263 6.86 19.91 18.75
CA PRO A 263 7.38 18.94 17.77
C PRO A 263 8.86 18.61 18.01
N ASN A 264 9.63 19.52 18.62
CA ASN A 264 11.04 19.30 18.93
C ASN A 264 11.27 18.21 19.96
N ALA A 265 10.35 18.03 20.93
CA ALA A 265 10.43 16.92 21.87
C ALA A 265 10.30 15.58 21.14
N LEU A 266 9.35 15.47 20.21
CA LEU A 266 9.17 14.27 19.40
C LEU A 266 10.39 14.01 18.49
N LYS A 267 10.92 15.05 17.82
CA LYS A 267 12.13 14.91 17.00
C LYS A 267 13.33 14.37 17.79
N LYS A 268 13.53 14.81 19.04
CA LYS A 268 14.60 14.26 19.90
C LYS A 268 14.44 12.77 20.18
N MET A 269 13.20 12.28 20.25
CA MET A 269 12.92 10.85 20.48
C MET A 269 13.05 10.03 19.18
N ILE A 270 12.74 10.64 18.04
CA ILE A 270 12.90 10.04 16.71
C ILE A 270 14.38 9.93 16.31
N LYS A 271 15.22 10.89 16.73
CA LYS A 271 16.63 10.98 16.32
C LYS A 271 17.33 9.63 16.50
N SER A 272 18.04 9.20 15.46
CA SER A 272 18.78 7.93 15.38
C SER A 272 17.95 6.64 15.37
N HIS A 273 16.63 6.72 15.46
CA HIS A 273 15.73 5.56 15.48
C HIS A 273 14.95 5.37 14.18
N VAL A 274 15.14 6.21 13.17
CA VAL A 274 14.39 6.12 11.90
C VAL A 274 15.32 6.20 10.70
N SER A 275 15.12 5.28 9.77
CA SER A 275 15.63 5.31 8.40
C SER A 275 14.45 5.50 7.45
N TYR A 276 14.57 6.40 6.46
CA TYR A 276 13.47 6.70 5.54
C TYR A 276 13.85 6.58 4.07
N VAL A 277 13.02 5.85 3.33
CA VAL A 277 13.03 5.78 1.86
C VAL A 277 11.59 5.86 1.36
N SER A 278 11.30 6.78 0.43
CA SER A 278 9.96 7.03 -0.12
C SER A 278 9.33 5.81 -0.81
N GLY A 279 10.13 4.96 -1.45
CA GLY A 279 9.67 3.77 -2.19
C GLY A 279 10.68 3.35 -3.24
N GLY A 280 10.27 2.45 -4.15
CA GLY A 280 11.04 2.17 -5.35
C GLY A 280 11.00 3.34 -6.33
N HIS A 281 11.94 3.40 -7.27
CA HIS A 281 11.97 4.46 -8.28
C HIS A 281 10.66 4.50 -9.11
N PRO A 282 9.96 5.65 -9.24
CA PRO A 282 8.63 5.67 -9.85
C PRO A 282 8.56 5.20 -11.31
N SER A 283 9.64 5.32 -12.10
CA SER A 283 9.70 4.76 -13.46
C SER A 283 9.58 3.24 -13.52
N ALA A 284 9.84 2.51 -12.43
CA ALA A 284 9.61 1.06 -12.37
C ALA A 284 8.13 0.68 -12.13
N PHE A 285 7.23 1.65 -12.03
CA PHE A 285 5.80 1.47 -11.77
C PHE A 285 4.97 2.09 -12.90
N PRO A 286 3.78 1.55 -13.21
CA PRO A 286 2.88 2.19 -14.15
C PRO A 286 2.37 3.54 -13.61
N PHE A 287 1.90 4.39 -14.53
CA PHE A 287 1.19 5.62 -14.16
C PHE A 287 -0.17 5.28 -13.52
N LYS A 288 -0.58 6.05 -12.51
CA LYS A 288 -1.85 5.85 -11.80
C LYS A 288 -2.82 6.97 -12.15
N ARG A 289 -3.98 6.58 -12.68
CA ARG A 289 -5.14 7.45 -12.86
C ARG A 289 -6.24 6.99 -11.91
N ILE A 290 -6.59 7.81 -10.92
CA ILE A 290 -7.62 7.47 -9.93
C ILE A 290 -8.89 8.26 -10.22
N ILE A 291 -9.96 7.52 -10.47
CA ILE A 291 -11.25 8.00 -10.97
C ILE A 291 -12.28 7.73 -9.88
N VAL A 292 -12.90 8.78 -9.35
CA VAL A 292 -14.04 8.64 -8.44
C VAL A 292 -15.32 8.61 -9.26
N ARG A 293 -16.18 7.64 -8.99
CA ARG A 293 -17.48 7.52 -9.64
C ARG A 293 -18.58 7.61 -8.61
N GLU A 294 -19.44 8.62 -8.75
CA GLU A 294 -20.61 8.81 -7.90
C GLU A 294 -21.86 8.22 -8.57
N TYR A 295 -22.59 7.40 -7.84
CA TYR A 295 -23.80 6.73 -8.30
C TYR A 295 -24.98 7.14 -7.40
N PRO A 296 -25.93 7.93 -7.90
CA PRO A 296 -27.14 8.24 -7.14
C PRO A 296 -27.87 6.95 -6.74
N MET A 297 -28.20 6.82 -5.46
CA MET A 297 -29.01 5.70 -4.98
C MET A 297 -30.40 5.72 -5.62
N SER A 298 -30.94 4.54 -5.89
CA SER A 298 -32.31 4.40 -6.38
C SER A 298 -33.35 4.87 -5.34
N ILE A 299 -34.58 5.11 -5.78
CA ILE A 299 -35.70 5.45 -4.87
C ILE A 299 -35.85 4.35 -3.81
N GLU A 300 -35.78 3.07 -4.20
CA GLU A 300 -35.90 1.93 -3.30
C GLU A 300 -34.77 1.89 -2.25
N GLN A 301 -33.53 2.15 -2.66
CA GLN A 301 -32.40 2.28 -1.74
C GLN A 301 -32.58 3.45 -0.78
N MET A 302 -32.99 4.61 -1.29
CA MET A 302 -33.16 5.82 -0.49
C MET A 302 -34.24 5.67 0.59
N GLU A 303 -35.35 5.01 0.29
CA GLU A 303 -36.40 4.75 1.28
C GLU A 303 -35.88 3.87 2.43
N LYS A 304 -35.26 2.73 2.11
CA LYS A 304 -34.69 1.82 3.13
C LYS A 304 -33.56 2.48 3.92
N TYR A 305 -32.72 3.28 3.25
CA TYR A 305 -31.63 4.03 3.88
C TYR A 305 -32.17 5.04 4.89
N ARG A 306 -33.17 5.84 4.51
CA ARG A 306 -33.82 6.82 5.40
C ARG A 306 -34.43 6.18 6.63
N THR A 307 -35.18 5.09 6.46
CA THR A 307 -35.77 4.37 7.59
C THR A 307 -34.70 3.82 8.54
N THR A 308 -33.65 3.22 7.99
CA THR A 308 -32.53 2.68 8.80
C THR A 308 -31.82 3.80 9.56
N PHE A 309 -31.57 4.93 8.91
CA PHE A 309 -30.91 6.09 9.50
C PHE A 309 -31.78 6.77 10.58
N ALA A 310 -33.08 6.89 10.36
CA ALA A 310 -34.01 7.43 11.36
C ALA A 310 -34.02 6.57 12.65
N ASN A 311 -34.05 5.24 12.50
CA ASN A 311 -33.98 4.31 13.62
C ASN A 311 -32.66 4.43 14.39
N LEU A 312 -31.55 4.65 13.68
CA LEU A 312 -30.24 4.91 14.26
C LEU A 312 -30.23 6.17 15.12
N ILE A 313 -30.72 7.29 14.60
CA ILE A 313 -30.79 8.56 15.35
C ILE A 313 -31.59 8.37 16.65
N VAL A 314 -32.73 7.69 16.60
CA VAL A 314 -33.55 7.41 17.79
C VAL A 314 -32.77 6.60 18.83
N LYS A 315 -32.02 5.59 18.39
CA LYS A 315 -31.22 4.73 19.28
C LYS A 315 -30.12 5.51 20.01
N TYR A 316 -29.43 6.41 19.32
CA TYR A 316 -28.28 7.15 19.88
C TYR A 316 -28.66 8.43 20.63
N ARG A 317 -29.96 8.77 20.72
CA ARG A 317 -30.55 9.96 21.35
C ARG A 317 -30.13 11.31 20.72
N GLU A 318 -28.89 11.46 20.26
CA GLU A 318 -28.36 12.64 19.55
C GLU A 318 -27.41 12.25 18.40
N GLU A 319 -27.43 13.02 17.30
CA GLU A 319 -26.54 12.78 16.13
C GLU A 319 -25.05 12.90 16.50
N HIS A 320 -24.71 13.77 17.45
CA HIS A 320 -23.33 13.94 17.92
C HIS A 320 -22.79 12.69 18.62
N ALA A 321 -23.61 11.97 19.39
CA ALA A 321 -23.20 10.71 20.02
C ALA A 321 -23.00 9.60 18.97
N LEU A 322 -23.86 9.55 17.94
CA LEU A 322 -23.69 8.65 16.80
C LEU A 322 -22.39 8.96 16.06
N LEU A 323 -22.12 10.23 15.73
CA LEU A 323 -20.91 10.69 15.03
C LEU A 323 -19.66 10.52 15.88
N GLN A 324 -19.72 10.75 17.19
CA GLN A 324 -18.60 10.48 18.10
C GLN A 324 -18.32 8.98 18.20
N ASP A 325 -19.33 8.12 18.25
CA ASP A 325 -19.12 6.66 18.16
C ASP A 325 -18.64 6.23 16.76
N MET A 326 -19.05 6.94 15.70
CA MET A 326 -18.51 6.77 14.35
C MET A 326 -17.07 7.28 14.22
N ASP A 327 -16.65 8.26 15.01
CA ASP A 327 -15.32 8.88 15.04
C ASP A 327 -14.36 8.16 16.01
N ASN A 328 -14.91 7.50 17.04
CA ASN A 328 -14.25 6.60 18.00
C ASN A 328 -13.89 5.26 17.31
N LEU A 329 -13.18 5.37 16.19
CA LEU A 329 -12.73 4.29 15.29
C LEU A 329 -11.53 3.52 15.86
N ASN A 330 -11.52 3.26 17.17
CA ASN A 330 -10.57 2.32 17.78
C ASN A 330 -11.00 0.86 17.62
N SER A 331 -12.17 0.60 17.04
CA SER A 331 -12.62 -0.76 16.79
C SER A 331 -12.34 -1.16 15.33
N ASP A 332 -11.60 -2.25 15.15
CA ASP A 332 -11.50 -2.99 13.88
C ASP A 332 -12.87 -3.51 13.37
N LYS A 333 -13.97 -3.17 14.05
CA LYS A 333 -15.32 -3.68 13.83
C LYS A 333 -16.31 -2.53 13.72
N MET A 334 -16.67 -2.19 12.48
CA MET A 334 -17.80 -1.30 12.18
C MET A 334 -19.06 -1.76 12.95
N PRO A 335 -19.76 -0.88 13.67
CA PRO A 335 -21.05 -1.18 14.30
C PRO A 335 -22.02 -1.87 13.32
N PRO A 336 -22.86 -2.82 13.78
CA PRO A 336 -23.80 -3.54 12.92
C PRO A 336 -24.69 -2.62 12.06
N GLU A 337 -25.07 -1.48 12.60
CA GLU A 337 -25.97 -0.54 11.95
C GLU A 337 -25.26 0.30 10.87
N GLN A 338 -24.00 0.68 11.11
CA GLN A 338 -23.15 1.25 10.06
C GLN A 338 -22.91 0.24 8.94
N ARG A 339 -22.69 -1.05 9.27
CA ARG A 339 -22.63 -2.11 8.25
C ARG A 339 -23.92 -2.19 7.44
N LYS A 340 -25.07 -2.06 8.09
CA LYS A 340 -26.36 -2.08 7.38
C LYS A 340 -26.51 -0.90 6.44
N MET A 341 -26.10 0.31 6.84
CA MET A 341 -26.10 1.48 5.96
C MET A 341 -25.16 1.30 4.77
N MET A 342 -23.95 0.79 4.99
CA MET A 342 -22.98 0.47 3.93
C MET A 342 -23.52 -0.60 2.96
N GLN A 343 -24.22 -1.62 3.47
CA GLN A 343 -24.88 -2.61 2.61
C GLN A 343 -25.97 -1.97 1.74
N LEU A 344 -26.73 -1.01 2.27
CA LEU A 344 -27.76 -0.30 1.51
C LEU A 344 -27.18 0.61 0.42
N CYS A 345 -25.96 1.13 0.61
CA CYS A 345 -25.23 1.80 -0.48
C CYS A 345 -24.94 0.85 -1.65
N VAL A 346 -24.70 -0.44 -1.37
CA VAL A 346 -24.52 -1.46 -2.41
C VAL A 346 -25.86 -1.88 -3.02
N SER A 347 -26.81 -2.35 -2.21
CA SER A 347 -28.08 -2.90 -2.68
C SER A 347 -29.21 -2.72 -1.65
N SER A 348 -30.42 -2.40 -2.13
CA SER A 348 -31.64 -2.42 -1.31
C SER A 348 -32.22 -3.82 -1.10
N ARG A 349 -31.88 -4.79 -1.96
CA ARG A 349 -32.42 -6.17 -1.94
C ARG A 349 -31.38 -7.18 -1.45
N ASN A 350 -31.86 -8.27 -0.85
CA ASN A 350 -30.99 -9.39 -0.48
C ASN A 350 -30.68 -10.23 -1.72
N VAL A 351 -29.60 -11.02 -1.66
CA VAL A 351 -29.11 -11.89 -2.75
C VAL A 351 -30.20 -12.78 -3.35
N HIS A 352 -31.11 -13.31 -2.52
CA HIS A 352 -32.19 -14.20 -2.97
C HIS A 352 -33.33 -13.49 -3.73
N ASP A 353 -33.43 -12.17 -3.62
CA ASP A 353 -34.52 -11.36 -4.20
C ASP A 353 -34.07 -10.61 -5.46
N ILE A 354 -32.94 -11.01 -6.05
CA ILE A 354 -32.26 -10.28 -7.14
C ILE A 354 -32.78 -10.72 -8.50
N ASN A 355 -33.22 -9.73 -9.27
CA ASN A 355 -33.56 -9.86 -10.67
C ASN A 355 -32.58 -8.99 -11.49
N ILE A 356 -31.61 -9.59 -12.18
CA ILE A 356 -30.53 -8.84 -12.88
C ILE A 356 -31.04 -7.84 -13.92
N PRO A 357 -32.08 -8.12 -14.73
CA PRO A 357 -32.73 -7.12 -15.58
C PRO A 357 -33.14 -5.82 -14.88
N GLU A 358 -33.44 -5.87 -13.57
CA GLU A 358 -33.84 -4.70 -12.77
C GLU A 358 -32.69 -4.13 -11.92
N LEU A 359 -31.44 -4.58 -12.13
CA LEU A 359 -30.31 -4.28 -11.24
C LEU A 359 -30.13 -2.79 -10.93
N GLU A 360 -30.35 -1.92 -11.92
CA GLU A 360 -30.29 -0.46 -11.74
C GLU A 360 -31.28 0.06 -10.67
N HIS A 361 -32.45 -0.58 -10.50
CA HIS A 361 -33.48 -0.14 -9.57
C HIS A 361 -33.16 -0.41 -8.10
N PHE A 362 -32.29 -1.39 -7.80
CA PHE A 362 -31.96 -1.76 -6.43
C PHE A 362 -30.46 -1.74 -6.11
N SER A 363 -29.59 -1.74 -7.13
CA SER A 363 -28.14 -1.67 -7.01
C SER A 363 -27.50 -0.88 -8.19
N PRO A 364 -27.78 0.43 -8.33
CA PRO A 364 -27.24 1.27 -9.39
C PRO A 364 -25.70 1.20 -9.48
N LYS A 365 -25.01 1.18 -8.33
CA LYS A 365 -23.55 1.09 -8.26
C LYS A 365 -23.04 -0.16 -8.98
N ILE A 366 -23.58 -1.35 -8.67
CA ILE A 366 -23.14 -2.60 -9.30
C ILE A 366 -23.54 -2.65 -10.77
N TYR A 367 -24.73 -2.16 -11.12
CA TYR A 367 -25.16 -2.02 -12.51
C TYR A 367 -24.13 -1.23 -13.35
N HIS A 368 -23.71 -0.06 -12.87
CA HIS A 368 -22.73 0.74 -13.59
C HIS A 368 -21.33 0.15 -13.58
N VAL A 369 -20.90 -0.51 -12.49
CA VAL A 369 -19.63 -1.25 -12.47
C VAL A 369 -19.60 -2.33 -13.55
N VAL A 370 -20.68 -3.13 -13.65
CA VAL A 370 -20.79 -4.17 -14.67
C VAL A 370 -20.80 -3.55 -16.06
N ASN A 371 -21.56 -2.48 -16.29
CA ASN A 371 -21.55 -1.77 -17.57
C ASN A 371 -20.17 -1.19 -17.92
N ASP A 372 -19.42 -0.68 -16.95
CA ASP A 372 -18.03 -0.25 -17.14
C ASP A 372 -17.15 -1.45 -17.55
N ILE A 373 -17.32 -2.62 -16.93
CA ILE A 373 -16.57 -3.84 -17.29
C ILE A 373 -16.93 -4.33 -18.71
N LEU A 374 -18.20 -4.23 -19.11
CA LEU A 374 -18.69 -4.73 -20.40
C LEU A 374 -18.39 -3.79 -21.58
N ASN A 375 -18.62 -2.49 -21.38
CA ASN A 375 -18.75 -1.53 -22.47
C ASN A 375 -17.60 -0.54 -22.57
N ASN A 376 -16.76 -0.42 -21.53
CA ASN A 376 -15.65 0.51 -21.57
C ASN A 376 -14.55 -0.09 -22.47
N VAL A 377 -14.20 0.62 -23.55
CA VAL A 377 -13.21 0.19 -24.55
C VAL A 377 -11.90 -0.25 -23.88
N TYR A 378 -11.54 0.36 -22.75
CA TYR A 378 -10.27 0.12 -22.04
C TYR A 378 -10.33 -1.02 -21.02
N THR A 379 -11.50 -1.30 -20.43
CA THR A 379 -11.69 -2.57 -19.70
C THR A 379 -11.69 -3.73 -20.68
N ASN A 380 -12.09 -3.53 -21.93
CA ASN A 380 -12.15 -4.59 -22.95
C ASN A 380 -10.77 -5.06 -23.46
N GLU A 381 -9.70 -4.26 -23.36
CA GLU A 381 -8.40 -4.63 -23.94
C GLU A 381 -7.34 -5.17 -22.96
N GLY A 382 -7.57 -5.09 -21.64
CA GLY A 382 -6.60 -5.56 -20.62
C GLY A 382 -7.21 -6.34 -19.45
N THR A 383 -6.40 -6.76 -18.49
CA THR A 383 -6.91 -7.50 -17.31
C THR A 383 -7.53 -6.57 -16.26
N VAL A 384 -8.59 -7.05 -15.61
CA VAL A 384 -9.37 -6.30 -14.62
C VAL A 384 -9.19 -6.93 -13.25
N PHE A 385 -8.93 -6.10 -12.24
CA PHE A 385 -8.95 -6.50 -10.84
C PHE A 385 -10.12 -5.81 -10.13
N VAL A 386 -10.95 -6.59 -9.42
CA VAL A 386 -12.07 -6.07 -8.63
C VAL A 386 -11.82 -6.37 -7.17
N PHE A 387 -11.93 -5.35 -6.31
CA PHE A 387 -11.78 -5.48 -4.87
C PHE A 387 -13.05 -5.04 -4.13
N ALA A 388 -13.51 -5.89 -3.22
CA ALA A 388 -14.54 -5.56 -2.23
C ALA A 388 -14.14 -6.12 -0.86
N ASN A 389 -14.27 -5.31 0.19
CA ASN A 389 -13.99 -5.75 1.56
C ASN A 389 -15.18 -6.55 2.12
N GLN A 390 -16.42 -6.16 1.78
CA GLN A 390 -17.61 -6.91 2.17
C GLN A 390 -17.92 -7.98 1.12
N ILE A 391 -17.65 -9.23 1.49
CA ILE A 391 -17.84 -10.39 0.60
C ILE A 391 -19.34 -10.64 0.37
N LYS A 392 -20.11 -10.80 1.45
CA LYS A 392 -21.52 -11.21 1.37
C LYS A 392 -22.42 -10.06 0.92
N GLY A 393 -23.14 -10.27 -0.19
CA GLY A 393 -24.11 -9.35 -0.75
C GLY A 393 -23.54 -8.28 -1.68
N CYS A 394 -22.22 -8.06 -1.78
CA CYS A 394 -21.64 -7.18 -2.81
C CYS A 394 -21.04 -8.01 -3.95
N LEU A 395 -20.12 -8.92 -3.63
CA LEU A 395 -19.51 -9.80 -4.61
C LEU A 395 -20.52 -10.78 -5.21
N ASP A 396 -21.48 -11.26 -4.41
CA ASP A 396 -22.54 -12.16 -4.90
C ASP A 396 -23.36 -11.50 -6.03
N ILE A 397 -23.72 -10.23 -5.87
CA ILE A 397 -24.51 -9.48 -6.87
C ILE A 397 -23.69 -9.22 -8.12
N LEU A 398 -22.42 -8.85 -7.94
CA LEU A 398 -21.50 -8.66 -9.05
C LEU A 398 -21.33 -9.96 -9.85
N VAL A 399 -21.10 -11.09 -9.18
CA VAL A 399 -20.92 -12.41 -9.82
C VAL A 399 -22.19 -12.79 -10.58
N MET A 400 -23.37 -12.70 -9.95
CA MET A 400 -24.65 -12.99 -10.63
C MET A 400 -24.87 -12.09 -11.85
N ALA A 401 -24.51 -10.80 -11.76
CA ALA A 401 -24.62 -9.89 -12.88
C ALA A 401 -23.64 -10.23 -14.02
N LEU A 402 -22.38 -10.53 -13.70
CA LEU A 402 -21.38 -10.96 -14.68
C LEU A 402 -21.83 -12.23 -15.41
N GLU A 403 -22.31 -13.24 -14.67
CA GLU A 403 -22.83 -14.49 -15.23
C GLU A 403 -24.02 -14.27 -16.15
N TYR A 404 -24.95 -13.39 -15.77
CA TYR A 404 -26.09 -13.01 -16.62
C TYR A 404 -25.65 -12.41 -17.96
N TYR A 405 -24.56 -11.63 -17.98
CA TYR A 405 -23.98 -11.06 -19.21
C TYR A 405 -22.99 -12.01 -19.92
N GLY A 406 -22.94 -13.28 -19.53
CA GLY A 406 -22.21 -14.34 -20.22
C GLY A 406 -20.75 -14.50 -19.80
N TYR A 407 -20.34 -13.87 -18.69
CA TYR A 407 -19.09 -14.24 -18.04
C TYR A 407 -19.25 -15.55 -17.29
N ARG A 408 -18.13 -16.22 -17.00
CA ARG A 408 -18.13 -17.49 -16.29
C ARG A 408 -16.93 -17.62 -15.37
N GLN A 409 -17.12 -18.37 -14.29
CA GLN A 409 -16.02 -18.70 -13.41
C GLN A 409 -14.99 -19.55 -14.16
N TRP A 410 -13.73 -19.18 -14.02
CA TRP A 410 -12.62 -19.81 -14.73
C TRP A 410 -12.45 -21.26 -14.28
N THR A 411 -12.25 -22.13 -15.26
CA THR A 411 -11.84 -23.53 -15.11
C THR A 411 -10.75 -23.83 -16.13
N ALA A 412 -10.04 -24.95 -15.97
CA ALA A 412 -8.95 -25.31 -16.88
C ALA A 412 -9.40 -25.46 -18.35
N ASP A 413 -10.67 -25.85 -18.57
CA ASP A 413 -11.25 -26.08 -19.90
C ASP A 413 -12.05 -24.87 -20.43
N ALA A 414 -12.04 -23.75 -19.70
CA ALA A 414 -12.82 -22.58 -20.08
C ALA A 414 -12.31 -21.99 -21.41
N PRO A 415 -13.21 -21.64 -22.37
CA PRO A 415 -12.79 -21.01 -23.63
C PRO A 415 -12.03 -19.70 -23.38
N GLU A 416 -11.04 -19.39 -24.22
CA GLU A 416 -10.21 -18.19 -24.11
C GLU A 416 -10.80 -17.00 -24.90
N ASP A 417 -12.09 -16.71 -24.66
CA ASP A 417 -12.87 -15.66 -25.36
C ASP A 417 -12.92 -14.32 -24.60
N GLY A 418 -12.17 -14.18 -23.50
CA GLY A 418 -12.16 -12.98 -22.67
C GLY A 418 -13.32 -12.84 -21.69
N LYS A 419 -14.16 -13.88 -21.51
CA LYS A 419 -15.33 -13.84 -20.61
C LYS A 419 -15.15 -14.68 -19.35
N ASN A 420 -13.91 -14.88 -18.89
CA ASN A 420 -13.64 -15.65 -17.68
C ASN A 420 -13.31 -14.74 -16.49
N PHE A 421 -13.83 -15.06 -15.31
CA PHE A 421 -13.45 -14.44 -14.03
C PHE A 421 -12.99 -15.47 -13.00
N PHE A 422 -12.19 -15.06 -12.02
CA PHE A 422 -11.78 -15.90 -10.91
C PHE A 422 -12.14 -15.22 -9.60
N LEU A 423 -12.83 -15.95 -8.71
CA LEU A 423 -13.23 -15.46 -7.40
C LEU A 423 -12.24 -15.96 -6.33
N TRP A 424 -11.51 -15.03 -5.74
CA TRP A 424 -10.55 -15.28 -4.67
C TRP A 424 -11.05 -14.66 -3.36
N THR A 425 -11.71 -15.48 -2.55
CA THR A 425 -12.24 -15.13 -1.23
C THR A 425 -11.63 -16.04 -0.16
N GLY A 426 -12.08 -15.91 1.09
CA GLY A 426 -11.64 -16.79 2.19
C GLY A 426 -12.09 -18.25 2.05
N GLU A 427 -13.00 -18.53 1.13
CA GLU A 427 -13.48 -19.88 0.82
C GLU A 427 -12.65 -20.55 -0.28
N THR A 428 -11.85 -19.78 -1.03
CA THR A 428 -10.98 -20.29 -2.09
C THR A 428 -9.72 -20.92 -1.50
N ASP A 429 -9.38 -22.14 -1.92
CA ASP A 429 -8.11 -22.75 -1.54
C ASP A 429 -6.91 -21.90 -2.01
N LYS A 430 -5.98 -21.63 -1.08
CA LYS A 430 -4.85 -20.73 -1.34
C LYS A 430 -3.91 -21.28 -2.42
N ALA A 431 -3.65 -22.59 -2.45
CA ALA A 431 -2.75 -23.18 -3.43
C ALA A 431 -3.36 -23.13 -4.84
N VAL A 432 -4.67 -23.35 -4.96
CA VAL A 432 -5.40 -23.16 -6.22
C VAL A 432 -5.32 -21.71 -6.66
N ALA A 433 -5.63 -20.76 -5.78
CA ALA A 433 -5.62 -19.34 -6.12
C ALA A 433 -4.23 -18.83 -6.55
N ASP A 434 -3.17 -19.24 -5.84
CA ASP A 434 -1.79 -18.95 -6.23
C ASP A 434 -1.44 -19.54 -7.60
N THR A 435 -1.88 -20.77 -7.89
CA THR A 435 -1.64 -21.42 -9.18
C THR A 435 -2.34 -20.69 -10.32
N VAL A 436 -3.62 -20.31 -10.15
CA VAL A 436 -4.37 -19.55 -11.17
C VAL A 436 -3.75 -18.18 -11.39
N ARG A 437 -3.36 -17.49 -10.32
CA ARG A 437 -2.68 -16.19 -10.42
C ARG A 437 -1.38 -16.30 -11.21
N GLU A 438 -0.51 -17.24 -10.88
CA GLU A 438 0.82 -17.34 -11.48
C GLU A 438 0.79 -17.92 -12.90
N SER A 439 -0.01 -18.97 -13.12
CA SER A 439 0.02 -19.77 -14.36
C SER A 439 -1.01 -19.33 -15.39
N VAL A 440 -1.93 -18.44 -15.02
CA VAL A 440 -2.98 -17.92 -15.92
C VAL A 440 -2.98 -16.41 -15.91
N PHE A 441 -3.30 -15.78 -14.78
CA PHE A 441 -3.54 -14.33 -14.73
C PHE A 441 -2.28 -13.50 -15.07
N ASN A 442 -1.14 -13.82 -14.43
CA ASN A 442 0.11 -13.06 -14.55
C ASN A 442 0.96 -13.39 -15.80
N THR A 443 0.45 -14.24 -16.70
CA THR A 443 1.18 -14.69 -17.89
C THR A 443 1.24 -13.62 -18.97
N ARG A 444 2.24 -13.68 -19.86
CA ARG A 444 2.36 -12.72 -20.98
C ARG A 444 1.23 -12.92 -21.99
N GLU A 445 0.81 -14.16 -22.16
CA GLU A 445 -0.28 -14.58 -23.05
C GLU A 445 -1.63 -14.02 -22.57
N ASN A 446 -1.77 -13.67 -21.29
CA ASN A 446 -3.00 -13.12 -20.71
C ASN A 446 -2.97 -11.59 -20.50
N ILE A 447 -2.00 -10.85 -21.06
CA ILE A 447 -1.95 -9.37 -20.95
C ILE A 447 -3.28 -8.72 -21.37
N HIS A 448 -3.94 -9.26 -22.39
CA HIS A 448 -5.23 -8.78 -22.90
C HIS A 448 -6.45 -9.38 -22.20
N GLY A 449 -6.25 -10.27 -21.23
CA GLY A 449 -7.32 -10.90 -20.45
C GLY A 449 -8.17 -11.93 -21.21
N ARG A 450 -7.69 -12.49 -22.32
CA ARG A 450 -8.44 -13.50 -23.10
C ARG A 450 -8.67 -14.80 -22.33
N ARG A 451 -7.67 -15.24 -21.55
CA ARG A 451 -7.73 -16.50 -20.78
C ARG A 451 -8.46 -16.29 -19.46
N LEU A 452 -8.09 -15.23 -18.74
CA LEU A 452 -8.71 -14.80 -17.49
C LEU A 452 -8.78 -13.28 -17.46
N LYS A 453 -9.99 -12.76 -17.61
CA LYS A 453 -10.24 -11.33 -17.76
C LYS A 453 -10.28 -10.63 -16.41
N ILE A 454 -11.02 -11.20 -15.46
CA ILE A 454 -11.36 -10.55 -14.20
C ILE A 454 -10.85 -11.37 -13.02
N MET A 455 -10.05 -10.75 -12.16
CA MET A 455 -9.68 -11.28 -10.85
C MET A 455 -10.50 -10.55 -9.77
N ILE A 456 -11.39 -11.26 -9.08
CA ILE A 456 -12.27 -10.70 -8.05
C ILE A 456 -11.73 -11.11 -6.68
N GLY A 457 -11.44 -10.12 -5.84
CA GLY A 457 -10.72 -10.31 -4.60
C GLY A 457 -11.37 -9.66 -3.38
N SER A 458 -11.17 -10.30 -2.22
CA SER A 458 -11.52 -9.73 -0.91
C SER A 458 -10.30 -9.27 -0.11
N SER A 459 -10.50 -8.87 1.15
CA SER A 459 -9.42 -8.56 2.10
C SER A 459 -8.39 -9.67 2.26
N THR A 460 -8.69 -10.92 1.86
CA THR A 460 -7.71 -12.02 1.80
C THR A 460 -6.51 -11.76 0.90
N ILE A 461 -6.62 -10.82 -0.04
CA ILE A 461 -5.57 -10.48 -1.03
C ILE A 461 -4.74 -9.25 -0.61
N SER A 462 -5.02 -8.67 0.57
CA SER A 462 -4.34 -7.46 1.04
C SER A 462 -2.82 -7.66 1.25
N GLU A 463 -2.37 -8.90 1.46
CA GLU A 463 -0.99 -9.23 1.83
C GLU A 463 -0.37 -10.32 0.95
N GLY A 464 0.94 -10.23 0.73
CA GLY A 464 1.72 -11.35 0.20
C GLY A 464 1.59 -11.64 -1.31
N ILE A 465 0.76 -10.91 -2.05
CA ILE A 465 0.39 -11.27 -3.44
C ILE A 465 0.82 -10.20 -4.45
N THR A 466 1.20 -10.61 -5.66
CA THR A 466 1.55 -9.72 -6.77
C THR A 466 0.75 -10.07 -8.01
N PHE A 467 0.07 -9.08 -8.58
CA PHE A 467 -0.57 -9.15 -9.89
C PHE A 467 0.27 -8.41 -10.93
N LYS A 468 0.34 -8.94 -12.14
CA LYS A 468 1.07 -8.37 -13.27
C LYS A 468 0.08 -7.90 -14.34
N ASN A 469 0.45 -6.84 -15.06
CA ASN A 469 -0.27 -6.33 -16.23
C ASN A 469 -1.76 -6.00 -15.99
N VAL A 470 -2.10 -5.54 -14.78
CA VAL A 470 -3.46 -5.10 -14.42
C VAL A 470 -3.73 -3.74 -15.04
N SER A 471 -4.62 -3.66 -16.03
CA SER A 471 -4.96 -2.39 -16.69
C SER A 471 -5.99 -1.59 -15.90
N THR A 472 -6.92 -2.27 -15.22
CA THR A 472 -8.02 -1.61 -14.51
C THR A 472 -8.27 -2.22 -13.14
N ILE A 473 -8.50 -1.35 -12.16
CA ILE A 473 -8.84 -1.72 -10.79
C ILE A 473 -10.21 -1.10 -10.46
N HIS A 474 -11.16 -1.91 -10.03
CA HIS A 474 -12.43 -1.46 -9.46
C HIS A 474 -12.44 -1.69 -7.94
N ILE A 475 -12.56 -0.60 -7.17
CA ILE A 475 -12.72 -0.65 -5.71
C ILE A 475 -14.19 -0.35 -5.41
N LEU A 476 -14.93 -1.39 -5.01
CA LEU A 476 -16.40 -1.31 -4.83
C LEU A 476 -16.81 -0.72 -3.49
N ASP A 477 -15.97 -0.90 -2.47
CA ASP A 477 -16.23 -0.42 -1.12
C ASP A 477 -15.29 0.74 -0.81
N THR A 478 -15.86 1.84 -0.32
CA THR A 478 -15.05 2.79 0.44
C THR A 478 -14.79 2.16 1.80
N TRP A 479 -13.56 2.24 2.30
CA TRP A 479 -13.22 1.76 3.64
C TRP A 479 -12.53 2.92 4.36
N TRP A 480 -12.81 3.10 5.66
CA TRP A 480 -12.22 4.21 6.42
C TRP A 480 -10.69 4.12 6.46
N ASN A 481 -10.15 2.91 6.39
CA ASN A 481 -8.72 2.66 6.33
C ASN A 481 -8.21 2.74 4.88
N ASN A 482 -7.81 3.95 4.46
CA ASN A 482 -7.13 4.20 3.18
C ASN A 482 -5.81 3.42 3.04
N ALA A 483 -5.16 3.02 4.14
CA ALA A 483 -3.93 2.22 4.07
C ALA A 483 -4.21 0.83 3.48
N LEU A 484 -5.32 0.18 3.85
CA LEU A 484 -5.74 -1.10 3.24
C LEU A 484 -5.96 -0.95 1.73
N ILE A 485 -6.71 0.08 1.31
CA ILE A 485 -6.97 0.34 -0.12
C ILE A 485 -5.64 0.59 -0.87
N ARG A 486 -4.73 1.38 -0.29
CA ARG A 486 -3.40 1.62 -0.87
C ARG A 486 -2.58 0.33 -1.01
N GLN A 487 -2.61 -0.55 -0.01
CA GLN A 487 -1.92 -1.84 -0.07
C GLN A 487 -2.49 -2.74 -1.15
N VAL A 488 -3.82 -2.78 -1.33
CA VAL A 488 -4.50 -3.54 -2.39
C VAL A 488 -4.11 -3.01 -3.77
N ILE A 489 -4.21 -1.69 -3.99
CA ILE A 489 -3.76 -1.04 -5.24
C ILE A 489 -2.30 -1.41 -5.50
N ALA A 490 -1.45 -1.32 -4.48
CA ALA A 490 -0.04 -1.64 -4.59
C ALA A 490 0.24 -3.11 -4.93
N ARG A 491 -0.70 -4.05 -4.76
CA ARG A 491 -0.54 -5.43 -5.26
C ARG A 491 -0.66 -5.52 -6.79
N CYS A 492 -1.37 -4.57 -7.40
CA CYS A 492 -1.55 -4.48 -8.86
C CYS A 492 -0.48 -3.60 -9.52
N VAL A 493 -0.09 -2.50 -8.85
CA VAL A 493 0.97 -1.59 -9.31
C VAL A 493 2.29 -1.83 -8.56
N ARG A 494 2.79 -3.07 -8.53
CA ARG A 494 4.09 -3.38 -7.92
C ARG A 494 5.26 -2.97 -8.83
N PHE A 495 6.44 -2.91 -8.22
CA PHE A 495 7.71 -2.75 -8.92
C PHE A 495 7.81 -3.76 -10.06
N LYS A 496 8.06 -3.27 -11.28
CA LYS A 496 8.17 -4.04 -12.53
C LYS A 496 6.93 -4.86 -12.92
N SER A 497 5.76 -4.66 -12.32
CA SER A 497 4.57 -5.47 -12.62
C SER A 497 4.02 -5.26 -14.04
N HIS A 498 4.46 -4.21 -14.74
CA HIS A 498 4.02 -3.82 -16.08
C HIS A 498 5.16 -3.81 -17.11
N CYS A 499 6.32 -4.39 -16.79
CA CYS A 499 7.45 -4.39 -17.72
C CYS A 499 7.18 -5.17 -19.01
N ALA A 500 6.20 -6.10 -19.02
CA ALA A 500 5.82 -6.82 -20.23
C ALA A 500 5.08 -5.94 -21.26
N VAL A 501 4.54 -4.80 -20.84
CA VAL A 501 3.81 -3.83 -21.68
C VAL A 501 4.50 -2.47 -21.73
N HIS A 502 5.69 -2.35 -21.15
CA HIS A 502 6.45 -1.11 -21.13
C HIS A 502 7.43 -1.07 -22.32
N ASP A 503 7.38 0.02 -23.06
CA ASP A 503 8.37 0.38 -24.07
C ASP A 503 9.05 1.70 -23.65
N PRO A 504 10.35 1.68 -23.27
CA PRO A 504 11.08 2.88 -22.87
C PRO A 504 11.15 3.95 -23.98
N GLN A 505 11.05 3.55 -25.25
CA GLN A 505 11.10 4.46 -26.40
C GLN A 505 9.74 5.07 -26.73
N ALA A 506 8.65 4.52 -26.20
CA ALA A 506 7.31 5.05 -26.42
C ALA A 506 7.14 6.43 -25.76
N SER A 507 6.33 7.26 -26.41
CA SER A 507 5.86 8.54 -25.84
C SER A 507 4.83 8.33 -24.72
N THR A 508 4.37 7.10 -24.51
CA THR A 508 3.36 6.71 -23.55
C THR A 508 3.89 5.80 -22.46
N ILE A 509 3.32 5.90 -21.27
CA ILE A 509 3.64 5.06 -20.12
C ILE A 509 2.46 4.12 -19.84
N PRO A 510 2.71 2.82 -19.54
CA PRO A 510 1.67 1.92 -19.06
C PRO A 510 0.88 2.57 -17.92
N THR A 511 -0.44 2.57 -18.03
CA THR A 511 -1.33 3.28 -17.11
C THR A 511 -2.36 2.34 -16.53
N VAL A 512 -2.57 2.45 -15.21
CA VAL A 512 -3.61 1.72 -14.50
C VAL A 512 -4.73 2.69 -14.14
N ASN A 513 -5.93 2.39 -14.65
CA ASN A 513 -7.16 3.12 -14.32
C ASN A 513 -7.75 2.54 -13.03
N ILE A 514 -7.88 3.35 -11.99
CA ILE A 514 -8.32 2.93 -10.66
C ILE A 514 -9.66 3.60 -10.36
N TYR A 515 -10.74 2.85 -10.50
CA TYR A 515 -12.10 3.31 -10.20
C TYR A 515 -12.43 3.12 -8.73
N ARG A 516 -12.82 4.22 -8.07
CA ARG A 516 -13.40 4.21 -6.72
C ARG A 516 -14.89 4.49 -6.86
N HIS A 517 -15.71 3.48 -6.59
CA HIS A 517 -17.15 3.56 -6.73
C HIS A 517 -17.77 4.05 -5.42
N VAL A 518 -18.62 5.07 -5.51
CA VAL A 518 -19.22 5.75 -4.35
C VAL A 518 -20.71 5.94 -4.62
N SER A 519 -21.54 5.47 -3.71
CA SER A 519 -22.98 5.65 -3.75
C SER A 519 -23.32 6.96 -3.08
N VAL A 520 -24.14 7.79 -3.70
CA VAL A 520 -24.46 9.14 -3.21
C VAL A 520 -25.96 9.33 -3.12
N PHE A 521 -26.39 10.33 -2.34
CA PHE A 521 -27.80 10.70 -2.36
C PHE A 521 -28.18 11.37 -3.69
N PRO A 522 -29.35 11.06 -4.26
CA PRO A 522 -29.88 11.85 -5.37
C PRO A 522 -29.98 13.33 -4.99
N PRO A 523 -29.67 14.27 -5.90
CA PRO A 523 -29.66 15.71 -5.61
C PRO A 523 -30.96 16.25 -4.98
N ASP A 524 -32.10 15.64 -5.32
CA ASP A 524 -33.43 16.04 -4.87
C ASP A 524 -33.91 15.26 -3.63
N MET A 525 -33.11 14.33 -3.11
CA MET A 525 -33.48 13.43 -2.01
C MET A 525 -32.55 13.52 -0.79
N ILE A 526 -32.00 14.71 -0.51
CA ILE A 526 -31.23 14.96 0.71
C ILE A 526 -32.12 14.70 1.96
N PRO A 527 -31.72 13.81 2.88
CA PRO A 527 -32.49 13.54 4.09
C PRO A 527 -32.48 14.77 5.04
N LEU A 528 -33.51 15.60 4.91
CA LEU A 528 -33.94 16.72 5.78
C LEU A 528 -33.01 17.14 6.95
N SER A 529 -32.34 18.28 6.73
CA SER A 529 -32.26 19.50 7.56
C SER A 529 -30.79 19.98 7.70
N PRO A 530 -30.40 21.09 7.03
CA PRO A 530 -29.03 21.64 7.04
C PRO A 530 -28.44 21.92 8.43
N ASN A 531 -29.31 22.01 9.45
CA ASN A 531 -28.94 22.38 10.82
C ASN A 531 -28.68 21.18 11.75
N LYS A 532 -28.68 19.91 11.26
CA LYS A 532 -28.58 18.72 12.12
C LYS A 532 -27.22 18.00 12.16
N GLY A 533 -26.38 18.10 11.12
CA GLY A 533 -25.02 17.55 11.15
C GLY A 533 -24.55 17.01 9.81
N ILE A 534 -23.31 16.51 9.76
CA ILE A 534 -22.60 16.15 8.51
C ILE A 534 -23.27 14.99 7.76
N THR A 535 -24.00 14.11 8.47
CA THR A 535 -24.68 12.94 7.87
C THR A 535 -26.01 13.25 7.20
N SER A 536 -26.51 14.48 7.32
CA SER A 536 -27.77 14.91 6.70
C SER A 536 -27.66 15.17 5.18
N TRP A 537 -26.45 15.30 4.64
CA TRP A 537 -26.23 15.69 3.23
C TRP A 537 -25.25 14.80 2.46
N MET A 538 -24.72 13.75 3.08
CA MET A 538 -23.80 12.80 2.44
C MET A 538 -24.16 11.37 2.80
N SER A 539 -23.95 10.44 1.87
CA SER A 539 -24.05 9.01 2.14
C SER A 539 -22.96 8.55 3.12
N MET A 540 -23.13 7.34 3.66
CA MET A 540 -22.12 6.72 4.52
C MET A 540 -20.79 6.54 3.79
N GLU A 541 -20.81 6.20 2.49
CA GLU A 541 -19.59 6.02 1.70
C GLU A 541 -18.82 7.33 1.50
N GLU A 542 -19.55 8.44 1.28
CA GLU A 542 -18.97 9.78 1.19
C GLU A 542 -18.36 10.23 2.52
N TYR A 543 -19.09 10.01 3.62
CA TYR A 543 -18.62 10.32 4.97
C TYR A 543 -17.30 9.59 5.28
N MET A 544 -17.19 8.31 4.92
CA MET A 544 -15.94 7.56 5.12
C MET A 544 -14.77 8.10 4.28
N ILE A 545 -15.00 8.51 3.03
CA ILE A 545 -13.96 9.16 2.21
C ILE A 545 -13.51 10.47 2.86
N TYR A 546 -14.47 11.27 3.31
CA TYR A 546 -14.21 12.55 3.97
C TYR A 546 -13.37 12.37 5.24
N MET A 547 -13.79 11.45 6.12
CA MET A 547 -13.08 11.16 7.36
C MET A 547 -11.68 10.60 7.12
N SER A 548 -11.53 9.71 6.14
CA SER A 548 -10.22 9.18 5.78
C SER A 548 -9.27 10.26 5.23
N SER A 549 -9.80 11.24 4.50
CA SER A 549 -9.03 12.39 4.01
C SER A 549 -8.58 13.30 5.15
N LYS A 550 -9.46 13.57 6.12
CA LYS A 550 -9.11 14.31 7.35
C LYS A 550 -8.00 13.62 8.15
N LYS A 551 -8.12 12.31 8.34
CA LYS A 551 -7.09 11.50 9.03
C LYS A 551 -5.74 11.60 8.34
N GLN A 552 -5.71 11.47 7.01
CA GLN A 552 -4.46 11.58 6.26
C GLN A 552 -3.79 12.95 6.45
N ILE A 553 -4.56 14.05 6.40
CA ILE A 553 -4.02 15.40 6.63
C ILE A 553 -3.40 15.52 8.02
N ALA A 554 -4.07 14.99 9.06
CA ALA A 554 -3.53 14.99 10.42
C ALA A 554 -2.24 14.16 10.54
N ASN A 555 -2.17 13.01 9.87
CA ASN A 555 -1.00 12.12 9.91
C ASN A 555 0.20 12.69 9.15
N ASN A 556 -0.01 13.40 8.04
CA ASN A 556 1.05 13.98 7.21
C ASN A 556 2.03 14.85 8.00
N HIS A 557 1.54 15.59 9.01
CA HIS A 557 2.40 16.40 9.87
C HIS A 557 3.45 15.55 10.59
N PHE A 558 3.02 14.46 11.22
CA PHE A 558 3.90 13.57 12.00
C PHE A 558 4.78 12.70 11.11
N GLU A 559 4.28 12.23 9.96
CA GLU A 559 5.11 11.57 8.96
C GLU A 559 6.24 12.49 8.46
N SER A 560 5.95 13.76 8.23
CA SER A 560 6.99 14.74 7.87
C SER A 560 8.06 14.88 8.97
N LEU A 561 7.69 14.80 10.26
CA LEU A 561 8.67 14.84 11.35
C LEU A 561 9.58 13.60 11.32
N LEU A 562 9.05 12.41 11.03
CA LEU A 562 9.85 11.19 10.87
C LEU A 562 10.87 11.34 9.75
N LYS A 563 10.42 11.83 8.58
CA LYS A 563 11.26 12.01 7.39
C LYS A 563 12.40 13.00 7.64
N GLN A 564 12.10 14.15 8.24
CA GLN A 564 13.08 15.22 8.49
C GLN A 564 14.17 14.83 9.50
N THR A 565 13.86 13.89 10.40
CA THR A 565 14.74 13.47 11.50
C THR A 565 15.34 12.08 11.26
N ALA A 566 15.07 11.47 10.10
CA ALA A 566 15.67 10.19 9.72
C ALA A 566 17.20 10.30 9.65
N ILE A 567 17.89 9.26 10.10
CA ILE A 567 19.35 9.20 10.20
C ILE A 567 20.04 9.35 8.84
N ASP A 568 19.35 8.93 7.78
CA ASP A 568 19.79 8.92 6.39
C ASP A 568 19.15 10.04 5.55
N CYS A 569 18.44 11.00 6.18
CA CYS A 569 17.69 12.03 5.47
C CYS A 569 18.54 12.77 4.43
N THR A 570 19.74 13.22 4.83
CA THR A 570 20.64 13.97 3.94
C THR A 570 21.18 13.10 2.81
N ALA A 571 21.60 11.88 3.12
CA ALA A 571 22.17 10.94 2.14
C ALA A 571 21.13 10.50 1.09
N PHE A 572 19.91 10.22 1.54
CA PHE A 572 18.83 9.72 0.67
C PHE A 572 17.93 10.82 0.11
N LYS A 573 18.26 12.09 0.33
CA LYS A 573 17.45 13.23 -0.13
C LYS A 573 17.13 13.16 -1.62
N ASN A 574 18.12 12.84 -2.45
CA ASN A 574 17.98 12.69 -3.91
C ASN A 574 17.48 11.29 -4.32
N GLY A 575 17.47 10.32 -3.42
CA GLY A 575 16.84 9.00 -3.66
C GLY A 575 15.33 9.01 -3.41
N ASN A 576 14.83 10.03 -2.69
CA ASN A 576 13.45 10.14 -2.30
C ASN A 576 12.61 10.86 -3.36
N LEU A 577 11.85 10.06 -4.11
CA LEU A 577 11.08 10.48 -5.28
C LEU A 577 9.59 10.25 -5.07
N TYR A 578 8.79 11.05 -5.75
CA TYR A 578 7.36 10.80 -5.92
C TYR A 578 6.98 10.96 -7.39
N ARG A 579 5.87 10.35 -7.80
CA ARG A 579 5.21 10.66 -9.07
C ARG A 579 3.83 11.22 -8.77
N LEU A 580 3.46 12.32 -9.42
CA LEU A 580 2.10 12.84 -9.31
C LEU A 580 1.09 11.83 -9.88
N GLU A 581 -0.02 11.64 -9.16
CA GLU A 581 -1.12 10.78 -9.59
C GLU A 581 -2.21 11.64 -10.23
N GLU A 582 -2.76 11.20 -11.36
CA GLU A 582 -3.90 11.87 -11.95
C GLU A 582 -5.18 11.52 -11.18
N ARG A 583 -5.99 12.54 -10.91
CA ARG A 583 -7.25 12.43 -10.18
C ARG A 583 -8.38 13.01 -11.01
N LEU A 584 -9.41 12.19 -11.23
CA LEU A 584 -10.66 12.57 -11.88
C LEU A 584 -11.77 12.44 -10.84
N VAL A 585 -12.37 13.57 -10.44
CA VAL A 585 -13.37 13.63 -9.36
C VAL A 585 -14.62 14.36 -9.85
N PRO A 586 -15.83 13.83 -9.64
CA PRO A 586 -17.05 14.44 -10.17
C PRO A 586 -17.34 15.80 -9.54
N ILE A 587 -18.00 16.67 -10.31
CA ILE A 587 -18.50 17.97 -9.87
C ILE A 587 -20.00 17.83 -9.60
N ARG A 588 -20.42 18.10 -8.36
CA ARG A 588 -21.84 18.15 -8.02
C ARG A 588 -22.48 19.41 -8.57
N SER A 589 -22.96 19.33 -9.81
CA SER A 589 -23.81 20.35 -10.42
C SER A 589 -25.20 19.77 -10.69
N LYS A 590 -26.24 20.56 -10.38
CA LYS A 590 -27.62 20.23 -10.77
C LYS A 590 -27.84 20.37 -12.27
N GLU A 591 -27.00 21.17 -12.95
CA GLU A 591 -27.15 21.50 -14.37
C GLU A 591 -26.44 20.50 -15.28
N ASN A 592 -25.30 19.93 -14.84
CA ASN A 592 -24.57 18.90 -15.59
C ASN A 592 -23.92 17.86 -14.64
N PRO A 593 -24.48 16.65 -14.50
CA PRO A 593 -23.94 15.60 -13.64
C PRO A 593 -22.69 14.91 -14.23
N PHE A 594 -22.33 15.21 -15.47
CA PHE A 594 -21.23 14.58 -16.20
C PHE A 594 -19.91 15.38 -16.13
N GLN A 595 -19.78 16.35 -15.24
CA GLN A 595 -18.55 17.12 -15.13
C GLN A 595 -17.56 16.53 -14.12
N TYR A 596 -16.27 16.61 -14.45
CA TYR A 596 -15.16 16.14 -13.62
C TYR A 596 -14.10 17.22 -13.43
N TYR A 597 -13.54 17.30 -12.24
CA TYR A 597 -12.26 17.96 -12.01
C TYR A 597 -11.11 17.01 -12.36
N ARG A 598 -10.19 17.48 -13.20
CA ARG A 598 -8.89 16.84 -13.47
C ARG A 598 -7.78 17.60 -12.75
N TYR A 599 -7.10 16.92 -11.84
CA TYR A 599 -5.92 17.47 -11.17
C TYR A 599 -4.88 16.37 -10.91
N TYR A 600 -3.68 16.79 -10.58
CA TYR A 600 -2.55 15.92 -10.28
C TYR A 600 -2.21 16.06 -8.80
N GLN A 601 -2.10 14.94 -8.10
CA GLN A 601 -1.91 14.93 -6.65
C GLN A 601 -0.57 14.31 -6.28
N ASN A 602 0.16 14.96 -5.38
CA ASN A 602 1.31 14.35 -4.74
C ASN A 602 0.81 13.36 -3.66
N PRO A 603 1.08 12.06 -3.79
CA PRO A 603 0.56 11.04 -2.87
C PRO A 603 1.17 11.10 -1.47
N LEU A 604 2.32 11.77 -1.28
CA LEU A 604 3.05 11.83 -0.02
C LEU A 604 2.62 12.98 0.90
N ASN A 605 2.04 14.04 0.36
CA ASN A 605 1.63 15.23 1.13
C ASN A 605 0.23 15.76 0.79
N SER A 606 -0.47 15.10 -0.13
CA SER A 606 -1.83 15.42 -0.59
C SER A 606 -1.99 16.75 -1.35
N LYS A 607 -0.91 17.49 -1.64
CA LYS A 607 -0.95 18.71 -2.46
C LYS A 607 -1.48 18.42 -3.87
N LYS A 608 -2.27 19.35 -4.41
CA LYS A 608 -2.99 19.21 -5.68
C LYS A 608 -2.51 20.26 -6.66
N TYR A 609 -2.41 19.88 -7.93
CA TYR A 609 -1.88 20.72 -8.98
C TYR A 609 -2.75 20.61 -10.24
N VAL A 610 -2.91 21.72 -10.96
CA VAL A 610 -3.56 21.75 -12.28
C VAL A 610 -2.59 22.33 -13.30
N ILE A 611 -2.76 21.96 -14.56
CA ILE A 611 -1.94 22.53 -15.64
C ILE A 611 -2.33 24.01 -15.80
N LYS A 612 -1.34 24.90 -15.75
CA LYS A 612 -1.53 26.34 -15.89
C LYS A 612 -2.14 26.64 -17.26
N ASN A 613 -3.19 27.46 -17.28
CA ASN A 613 -3.94 27.85 -18.48
C ASN A 613 -4.68 26.69 -19.21
N ALA A 614 -4.79 25.51 -18.60
CA ALA A 614 -5.61 24.42 -19.15
C ALA A 614 -6.98 24.35 -18.48
N GLU A 615 -7.98 23.86 -19.23
CA GLU A 615 -9.28 23.53 -18.66
C GLU A 615 -9.14 22.30 -17.75
N PHE A 616 -9.43 22.47 -16.46
CA PHE A 616 -9.39 21.39 -15.47
C PHE A 616 -10.80 20.89 -15.12
N ARG A 617 -11.84 21.44 -15.74
CA ARG A 617 -13.20 20.91 -15.76
C ARG A 617 -13.37 20.15 -17.08
N LEU A 618 -13.76 18.89 -17.00
CA LEU A 618 -13.93 18.02 -18.15
C LEU A 618 -15.36 17.52 -18.23
N ASP A 619 -15.87 17.39 -19.44
CA ASP A 619 -17.03 16.54 -19.69
C ASP A 619 -16.60 15.07 -19.60
N TYR A 620 -17.42 14.24 -18.95
CA TYR A 620 -17.20 12.81 -18.80
C TYR A 620 -16.98 12.11 -20.15
N THR A 621 -17.73 12.51 -21.18
CA THR A 621 -17.64 11.95 -22.53
C THR A 621 -16.28 12.22 -23.20
N ASN A 622 -15.54 13.20 -22.69
CA ASN A 622 -14.24 13.64 -23.21
C ASN A 622 -13.06 13.16 -22.37
N ILE A 623 -13.27 12.26 -21.39
CA ILE A 623 -12.16 11.70 -20.62
C ILE A 623 -11.38 10.71 -21.50
N ASP A 624 -10.15 11.09 -21.84
CA ASP A 624 -9.22 10.19 -22.50
C ASP A 624 -8.64 9.19 -21.50
N TYR A 625 -8.91 7.90 -21.75
CA TYR A 625 -8.38 6.80 -20.95
C TYR A 625 -7.15 6.14 -21.58
N SER A 626 -6.61 6.71 -22.67
CA SER A 626 -5.37 6.26 -23.29
C SER A 626 -4.22 6.20 -22.27
N PRO A 627 -3.19 5.37 -22.54
CA PRO A 627 -1.96 5.38 -21.78
C PRO A 627 -1.40 6.79 -21.63
N PHE A 628 -0.96 7.13 -20.42
CA PHE A 628 -0.43 8.43 -20.07
C PHE A 628 0.67 8.86 -21.05
N GLN A 629 0.49 10.03 -21.65
CA GLN A 629 1.47 10.63 -22.55
C GLN A 629 2.45 11.51 -21.77
N LYS A 630 3.74 11.41 -22.11
CA LYS A 630 4.79 12.30 -21.58
C LYS A 630 4.42 13.77 -21.81
N PHE A 631 4.57 14.60 -20.78
CA PHE A 631 4.34 16.03 -20.91
C PHE A 631 5.49 16.74 -21.62
N PRO A 632 5.21 17.75 -22.45
CA PRO A 632 6.25 18.62 -22.98
C PRO A 632 7.05 19.30 -21.87
N ILE A 633 8.35 19.50 -22.11
CA ILE A 633 9.21 20.39 -21.32
C ILE A 633 8.54 21.77 -21.22
N ASP A 634 8.73 22.45 -20.09
CA ASP A 634 8.11 23.74 -19.75
C ASP A 634 6.61 23.72 -19.44
N THR A 635 5.95 22.56 -19.47
CA THR A 635 4.59 22.45 -18.93
C THR A 635 4.58 22.86 -17.46
N VAL A 636 3.72 23.82 -17.10
CA VAL A 636 3.63 24.38 -15.74
C VAL A 636 2.39 23.83 -15.04
N PHE A 637 2.59 23.36 -13.81
CA PHE A 637 1.57 22.89 -12.90
C PHE A 637 1.44 23.86 -11.72
N THR A 638 0.29 24.47 -11.54
CA THR A 638 0.01 25.40 -10.44
C THR A 638 -0.66 24.66 -9.29
N GLU A 639 -0.13 24.80 -8.07
CA GLU A 639 -0.76 24.25 -6.87
C GLU A 639 -2.12 24.91 -6.64
N ILE A 640 -3.10 24.12 -6.24
CA ILE A 640 -4.46 24.55 -5.97
C ILE A 640 -4.88 24.12 -4.57
N VAL A 641 -5.59 25.02 -3.89
CA VAL A 641 -6.21 24.75 -2.59
C VAL A 641 -7.72 24.78 -2.77
N ILE A 642 -8.42 23.91 -2.05
CA ILE A 642 -9.89 23.94 -2.00
C ILE A 642 -10.31 25.01 -0.99
N ASP A 643 -11.15 25.94 -1.42
CA ASP A 643 -11.69 27.00 -0.59
C ASP A 643 -12.62 26.43 0.51
N ASN A 644 -13.01 27.28 1.46
CA ASN A 644 -13.81 26.87 2.63
C ASN A 644 -15.20 26.29 2.26
N ASP A 645 -15.68 26.57 1.06
CA ASP A 645 -16.92 26.00 0.51
C ASP A 645 -16.78 24.53 0.08
N GLY A 646 -15.56 23.99 0.07
CA GLY A 646 -15.26 22.62 -0.34
C GLY A 646 -15.39 22.36 -1.84
N LYS A 647 -15.66 23.39 -2.66
CA LYS A 647 -16.10 23.26 -4.06
C LYS A 647 -15.30 24.13 -5.03
N THR A 648 -14.72 25.22 -4.54
CA THR A 648 -13.96 26.17 -5.37
C THR A 648 -12.47 25.93 -5.20
N PHE A 649 -11.74 25.87 -6.32
CA PHE A 649 -10.28 25.77 -6.30
C PHE A 649 -9.67 27.15 -6.47
N ARG A 650 -8.76 27.50 -5.56
CA ARG A 650 -7.96 28.73 -5.65
C ARG A 650 -6.52 28.36 -5.98
N PRO A 651 -5.94 28.89 -7.08
CA PRO A 651 -4.53 28.72 -7.36
C PRO A 651 -3.68 29.41 -6.28
N THR A 652 -2.51 28.85 -6.01
CA THR A 652 -1.48 29.46 -5.17
C THR A 652 -0.31 29.94 -6.04
N ASP A 653 0.67 30.60 -5.43
CA ASP A 653 1.89 31.04 -6.11
C ASP A 653 2.91 29.90 -6.31
N THR A 654 2.60 28.69 -5.85
CA THR A 654 3.52 27.53 -5.97
C THR A 654 3.32 26.84 -7.31
N GLU A 655 4.39 26.76 -8.10
CA GLU A 655 4.39 26.13 -9.42
C GLU A 655 5.44 25.01 -9.49
N LEU A 656 5.12 23.95 -10.24
CA LEU A 656 6.06 22.91 -10.64
C LEU A 656 6.20 22.94 -12.16
N ARG A 657 7.43 22.88 -12.67
CA ARG A 657 7.71 22.91 -14.10
C ARG A 657 8.35 21.61 -14.58
N VAL A 658 7.87 21.08 -15.69
CA VAL A 658 8.46 19.90 -16.36
C VAL A 658 9.81 20.28 -16.98
N GLY A 659 10.84 19.48 -16.71
CA GLY A 659 12.24 19.75 -17.04
C GLY A 659 13.05 20.26 -15.85
N ASP A 660 12.40 20.97 -14.91
CA ASP A 660 13.04 21.61 -13.75
C ASP A 660 12.71 20.89 -12.45
N SER A 661 11.45 20.92 -12.02
CA SER A 661 10.97 20.34 -10.76
C SER A 661 10.35 18.95 -10.95
N LEU A 662 9.93 18.64 -12.17
CA LEU A 662 9.31 17.39 -12.56
C LEU A 662 9.95 16.85 -13.85
N THR A 663 10.00 15.53 -14.00
CA THR A 663 10.26 14.90 -15.30
C THR A 663 9.02 14.98 -16.20
N GLU A 664 9.18 14.63 -17.48
CA GLU A 664 8.07 14.51 -18.45
C GLU A 664 7.04 13.44 -18.04
N THR A 665 7.44 12.54 -17.13
CA THR A 665 6.61 11.48 -16.54
C THR A 665 6.07 11.86 -15.14
N LEU A 666 6.16 13.15 -14.79
CA LEU A 666 5.70 13.76 -13.52
C LEU A 666 6.38 13.20 -12.26
N ILE A 667 7.64 12.79 -12.37
CA ILE A 667 8.47 12.40 -11.22
C ILE A 667 9.16 13.63 -10.66
N GLY A 668 9.12 13.82 -9.34
CA GLY A 668 9.81 14.90 -8.63
C GLY A 668 10.54 14.40 -7.38
N TYR A 669 11.47 15.22 -6.88
CA TYR A 669 12.12 15.00 -5.58
C TYR A 669 11.20 15.41 -4.43
N GLU A 670 11.16 14.62 -3.36
CA GLU A 670 10.36 14.96 -2.16
C GLU A 670 10.86 16.22 -1.45
N ASN A 671 12.14 16.60 -1.65
CA ASN A 671 12.75 17.82 -1.10
C ASN A 671 12.61 17.96 0.42
N ILE A 672 12.91 16.87 1.14
CA ILE A 672 12.80 16.82 2.60
C ILE A 672 13.77 17.83 3.24
N ALA A 673 13.24 18.64 4.16
CA ALA A 673 14.03 19.59 4.95
C ALA A 673 14.72 18.87 6.12
N CYS A 674 15.83 18.19 5.83
CA CYS A 674 16.59 17.46 6.84
C CYS A 674 17.07 18.38 7.96
N GLN A 675 16.95 17.93 9.21
CA GLN A 675 17.62 18.61 10.30
C GLN A 675 19.13 18.41 10.16
N ASN A 676 19.90 19.49 10.26
CA ASN A 676 21.35 19.40 10.39
C ASN A 676 21.64 18.52 11.61
N THR A 677 22.19 17.33 11.35
CA THR A 677 22.44 16.29 12.36
C THR A 677 23.55 16.66 13.32
#